data_AF-A0A2V6SXU1-F1
#
_entry.id   AF-A0A2V6SXU1-F1
#
_cell.length_a   1.000
_cell.length_b   1.000
_cell.length_c   1.000
_cell.angle_alpha   90.00
_cell.angle_beta   90.00
_cell.angle_gamma   90.00
#
_symmetry.space_group_name_H-M   'P 1'
#
loop_
_entity.id
_entity.type
_entity.pdbx_description
1 polymer ?
#
loop_
_entity_poly.entity_id
_entity_poly.type
_entity_poly.pdbx_seq_one_letter_code
_entity_poly.pdbx_strand_id
1 'polypeptide(L)'
;MEHRHREPARGGGDDHVLLPRSPLPRCPAPGALERGLTAIRLRSLLVLGFFLSGASALVYEVIWLRWLVQVFGATTLAVSTVLTAFMAGLAGGSWVAGRSLPRLGRPVRVYGLLELTIGGFALVLPSLLPAIGPALEVLGLTEDAPPLATAVARLALTSGLLVVPTACMGATLPLLAEALSPPSRGSGWLSRLYGANVAGGVVGVAGAGFVLLPAFGVTRTNALAAALNLVAGLAGLWVDRRWKVAPGGDTAAARDARSPDRLRAPRLARVAAALVVAVSGALAMLYELAWSRVLALVLGSSVYAFTIVVATVLLGLAAGSYLAGLRPARLNPGAALGLAQLTVGLGALAGLAVVGELPAMFLAVFRLSGGDPAQLYPLEFLVAGAVILVPALGLGATLPLAVELETGQTPGPVGRTVSRLYALNSGGAVVGSAVGALLVLPWMGIRGTVLRAGLTSLAVAGVCFLAFPGRRRLLGYLAAVAPPAVGVGAVLVVPAWRPDVMTSGVAVYARGLAGASPRAERDFLRSERVLFYEDGLTATVSVGHRAGVMALRVNGKPDASTAPVDMGTQLLLAHLPLLLHPSPRDALVIGLGSGVTGGAVLRHPISRLTVVELEPAVVRASRLFDGVSGAPLDDPRVHLVVTDARTLLRLTRDRYDVIVSEPSNPWMTVAASLFTREFFELARARLRPGGLFAQWLQLYALTPDLLRSLVATYVAVFPHVAAFRASGVDLILVGSTEPLRGDYPTMAARLAAPAVSASLRRIGVSRVRDVLARLVLDGDDVPRFADGARLNTEDDPRVEFGAPRTLYVDSVDTNLAALAGARAARGALLARILASAPDGVRAELAARSPGLRGP
;
A
#
# COMPACT_ATOMS: atom_id res chain seq x y z
N MET A 1 -95.83 -57.47 54.61
CA MET A 1 -94.90 -58.23 53.75
C MET A 1 -94.82 -57.53 52.42
N GLU A 2 -93.60 -57.40 51.87
CA GLU A 2 -93.32 -57.32 50.44
C GLU A 2 -93.84 -56.08 49.68
N HIS A 3 -92.94 -55.18 49.31
CA HIS A 3 -92.11 -55.18 48.09
C HIS A 3 -92.70 -54.28 47.00
N ARG A 4 -91.99 -53.17 46.77
CA ARG A 4 -91.65 -52.52 45.49
C ARG A 4 -91.79 -51.01 45.66
N HIS A 5 -90.65 -50.33 45.79
CA HIS A 5 -90.55 -48.96 45.32
C HIS A 5 -89.21 -48.74 44.61
N ARG A 6 -89.34 -48.07 43.47
CA ARG A 6 -88.31 -47.62 42.53
C ARG A 6 -87.35 -46.65 43.20
N GLU A 7 -86.06 -46.76 42.86
CA GLU A 7 -85.18 -45.62 42.61
C GLU A 7 -84.12 -45.99 41.54
N PRO A 8 -83.57 -45.00 40.80
CA PRO A 8 -82.94 -45.22 39.50
C PRO A 8 -81.40 -45.19 39.51
N ALA A 9 -80.87 -45.88 38.49
CA ALA A 9 -79.53 -45.84 37.91
C ALA A 9 -78.49 -44.86 38.49
N ARG A 10 -77.43 -45.43 39.10
CA ARG A 10 -76.08 -44.84 39.09
C ARG A 10 -75.23 -45.63 38.09
N GLY A 11 -74.90 -45.00 36.98
CA GLY A 11 -73.87 -45.47 36.06
C GLY A 11 -72.49 -45.27 36.68
N GLY A 12 -71.68 -46.33 36.66
CA GLY A 12 -70.25 -46.23 36.90
C GLY A 12 -69.57 -45.58 35.69
N GLY A 13 -68.83 -44.51 35.96
CA GLY A 13 -67.88 -43.91 35.04
C GLY A 13 -66.60 -43.68 35.80
N ASP A 14 -65.67 -44.64 35.74
CA ASP A 14 -64.28 -44.40 36.11
C ASP A 14 -63.63 -43.61 34.96
N ASP A 15 -63.36 -42.33 35.22
CA ASP A 15 -62.58 -41.44 34.35
C ASP A 15 -61.12 -41.90 34.31
N HIS A 16 -60.79 -42.77 33.34
CA HIS A 16 -59.41 -42.93 32.90
C HIS A 16 -58.98 -41.74 32.05
N VAL A 17 -58.26 -40.81 32.67
CA VAL A 17 -57.50 -39.75 32.02
C VAL A 17 -56.51 -40.36 31.01
N LEU A 18 -56.83 -40.27 29.72
CA LEU A 18 -55.92 -40.60 28.62
C LEU A 18 -54.88 -39.48 28.45
N LEU A 19 -53.67 -39.69 28.99
CA LEU A 19 -52.48 -38.91 28.62
C LEU A 19 -52.11 -39.20 27.15
N PRO A 20 -51.79 -38.19 26.32
CA PRO A 20 -51.27 -38.43 24.98
C PRO A 20 -49.87 -39.05 25.11
N ARG A 21 -49.70 -40.29 24.63
CA ARG A 21 -48.39 -40.91 24.45
C ARG A 21 -47.58 -40.09 23.44
N SER A 22 -46.64 -39.29 23.93
CA SER A 22 -45.58 -38.72 23.11
C SER A 22 -44.72 -39.86 22.55
N PRO A 23 -44.46 -39.91 21.23
CA PRO A 23 -43.55 -40.91 20.69
C PRO A 23 -42.13 -40.61 21.20
N LEU A 24 -41.53 -41.60 21.87
CA LEU A 24 -40.11 -41.57 22.26
C LEU A 24 -39.23 -41.19 21.05
N PRO A 25 -38.15 -40.40 21.25
CA PRO A 25 -37.24 -40.04 20.17
C PRO A 25 -36.62 -41.33 19.60
N ARG A 26 -36.93 -41.61 18.33
CA ARG A 26 -36.34 -42.74 17.59
C ARG A 26 -34.81 -42.61 17.61
N CYS A 27 -34.12 -43.68 18.03
CA CYS A 27 -32.67 -43.80 17.90
C CYS A 27 -32.25 -43.48 16.45
N PRO A 28 -31.24 -42.63 16.22
CA PRO A 28 -30.79 -42.31 14.87
C PRO A 28 -30.35 -43.60 14.16
N ALA A 29 -30.80 -43.80 12.92
CA ALA A 29 -30.49 -44.98 12.12
C ALA A 29 -28.95 -45.23 12.06
N PRO A 30 -28.49 -46.49 12.04
CA PRO A 30 -27.07 -46.81 11.85
C PRO A 30 -26.51 -46.06 10.63
N GLY A 31 -25.41 -45.33 10.81
CA GLY A 31 -24.79 -44.51 9.76
C GLY A 31 -25.34 -43.07 9.60
N ALA A 32 -26.30 -42.62 10.41
CA ALA A 32 -26.72 -41.20 10.41
C ALA A 32 -25.65 -40.28 11.03
N LEU A 33 -24.98 -40.73 12.10
CA LEU A 33 -23.85 -40.05 12.73
C LEU A 33 -22.64 -39.92 11.77
N GLU A 34 -22.27 -41.01 11.08
CA GLU A 34 -21.17 -41.00 10.10
C GLU A 34 -21.44 -40.09 8.90
N ARG A 35 -22.68 -40.08 8.39
CA ARG A 35 -23.11 -39.15 7.33
C ARG A 35 -23.06 -37.69 7.80
N GLY A 36 -23.48 -37.42 9.04
CA GLY A 36 -23.38 -36.10 9.66
C GLY A 36 -21.94 -35.62 9.81
N LEU A 37 -21.05 -36.46 10.33
CA LEU A 37 -19.62 -36.17 10.47
C LEU A 37 -18.94 -35.93 9.13
N THR A 38 -19.30 -36.73 8.11
CA THR A 38 -18.77 -36.55 6.74
C THR A 38 -19.21 -35.21 6.14
N ALA A 39 -20.48 -34.83 6.29
CA ALA A 39 -20.98 -33.53 5.81
C ALA A 39 -20.30 -32.34 6.52
N ILE A 40 -20.05 -32.45 7.84
CA ILE A 40 -19.29 -31.45 8.59
C ILE A 40 -17.87 -31.33 8.05
N ARG A 41 -17.15 -32.45 7.86
CA ARG A 41 -15.79 -32.46 7.31
C ARG A 41 -15.73 -31.81 5.92
N LEU A 42 -16.66 -32.15 5.03
CA LEU A 42 -16.72 -31.57 3.68
C LEU A 42 -17.00 -30.06 3.71
N ARG A 43 -17.88 -29.59 4.61
CA ARG A 43 -18.12 -28.14 4.81
C ARG A 43 -16.88 -27.43 5.32
N SER A 44 -16.20 -28.00 6.31
CA SER A 44 -14.95 -27.44 6.84
C SER A 44 -13.86 -27.35 5.78
N LEU A 45 -13.76 -28.34 4.88
CA LEU A 45 -12.82 -28.28 3.74
C LEU A 45 -13.12 -27.14 2.77
N LEU A 46 -14.40 -26.85 2.50
CA LEU A 46 -14.78 -25.70 1.66
C LEU A 46 -14.47 -24.37 2.36
N VAL A 47 -14.72 -24.26 3.67
CA VAL A 47 -14.36 -23.07 4.46
C VAL A 47 -12.84 -22.88 4.51
N LEU A 48 -12.07 -23.95 4.69
CA LEU A 48 -10.60 -23.90 4.63
C LEU A 48 -10.11 -23.52 3.23
N GLY A 49 -10.68 -24.09 2.18
CA GLY A 49 -10.39 -23.70 0.81
C GLY A 49 -10.68 -22.21 0.57
N PHE A 50 -11.76 -21.69 1.14
CA PHE A 50 -12.12 -20.28 1.03
C PHE A 50 -11.23 -19.36 1.86
N PHE A 51 -10.71 -19.83 3.00
CA PHE A 51 -9.64 -19.17 3.75
C PHE A 51 -8.35 -19.08 2.93
N LEU A 52 -7.92 -20.18 2.29
CA LEU A 52 -6.74 -20.20 1.41
C LEU A 52 -6.92 -19.32 0.17
N SER A 53 -8.13 -19.31 -0.40
CA SER A 53 -8.52 -18.38 -1.48
C SER A 53 -8.41 -16.92 -1.03
N GLY A 54 -8.82 -16.60 0.20
CA GLY A 54 -8.62 -15.27 0.78
C GLY A 54 -7.15 -14.92 0.97
N ALA A 55 -6.35 -15.84 1.51
CA ALA A 55 -4.92 -15.63 1.68
C ALA A 55 -4.20 -15.37 0.34
N SER A 56 -4.47 -16.19 -0.66
CA SER A 56 -3.90 -16.03 -2.01
C SER A 56 -4.37 -14.74 -2.70
N ALA A 57 -5.66 -14.40 -2.61
CA ALA A 57 -6.20 -13.17 -3.18
C ALA A 57 -5.45 -11.91 -2.68
N LEU A 58 -5.17 -11.85 -1.38
CA LEU A 58 -4.46 -10.73 -0.79
C LEU A 58 -2.95 -10.76 -1.07
N VAL A 59 -2.34 -11.94 -1.24
CA VAL A 59 -0.96 -12.04 -1.76
C VAL A 59 -0.89 -11.50 -3.19
N TYR A 60 -1.86 -11.84 -4.04
CA TYR A 60 -1.95 -11.30 -5.39
C TYR A 60 -2.17 -9.81 -5.42
N GLU A 61 -3.02 -9.27 -4.54
CA GLU A 61 -3.22 -7.82 -4.47
C GLU A 61 -1.89 -7.10 -4.24
N VAL A 62 -1.07 -7.57 -3.29
CA VAL A 62 0.26 -7.00 -3.02
C VAL A 62 1.21 -7.15 -4.23
N ILE A 63 1.25 -8.33 -4.86
CA ILE A 63 2.20 -8.60 -5.95
C ILE A 63 1.79 -7.92 -7.26
N TRP A 64 0.53 -8.05 -7.64
CA TRP A 64 0.04 -7.51 -8.91
C TRP A 64 0.01 -5.99 -8.86
N LEU A 65 -0.31 -5.38 -7.70
CA LEU A 65 -0.14 -3.94 -7.52
C LEU A 65 1.32 -3.52 -7.73
N ARG A 66 2.27 -4.25 -7.14
CA ARG A 66 3.71 -3.99 -7.33
C ARG A 66 4.14 -4.06 -8.79
N TRP A 67 3.78 -5.12 -9.51
CA TRP A 67 4.12 -5.26 -10.93
C TRP A 67 3.48 -4.17 -11.79
N LEU A 68 2.20 -3.86 -11.56
CA LEU A 68 1.50 -2.85 -12.36
C LEU A 68 2.03 -1.44 -12.05
N VAL A 69 2.40 -1.16 -10.80
CA VAL A 69 3.10 0.09 -10.42
C VAL A 69 4.48 0.17 -11.07
N GLN A 70 5.23 -0.92 -11.16
CA GLN A 70 6.53 -0.94 -11.84
C GLN A 70 6.43 -0.63 -13.34
N VAL A 71 5.31 -0.99 -13.97
CA VAL A 71 5.03 -0.79 -15.39
C VAL A 71 4.44 0.60 -15.66
N PHE A 72 3.43 1.02 -14.90
CA PHE A 72 2.68 2.25 -15.11
C PHE A 72 3.18 3.45 -14.29
N GLY A 73 4.19 3.23 -13.43
CA GLY A 73 4.77 4.23 -12.54
C GLY A 73 4.10 4.28 -11.16
N ALA A 74 4.84 4.76 -10.15
CA ALA A 74 4.37 4.89 -8.77
C ALA A 74 3.50 6.15 -8.54
N THR A 75 2.57 6.40 -9.46
CA THR A 75 1.62 7.52 -9.36
C THR A 75 0.33 7.09 -8.66
N THR A 76 -0.32 8.02 -7.97
CA THR A 76 -1.63 7.80 -7.33
C THR A 76 -2.68 7.35 -8.35
N LEU A 77 -2.61 7.88 -9.57
CA LEU A 77 -3.46 7.45 -10.67
C LEU A 77 -3.23 5.98 -11.00
N ALA A 78 -1.99 5.51 -11.09
CA ALA A 78 -1.70 4.10 -11.37
C ALA A 78 -2.20 3.18 -10.24
N VAL A 79 -1.89 3.50 -8.98
CA VAL A 79 -2.36 2.72 -7.81
C VAL A 79 -3.89 2.68 -7.75
N SER A 80 -4.55 3.83 -7.89
CA SER A 80 -6.02 3.94 -7.91
C SER A 80 -6.63 3.18 -9.10
N THR A 81 -5.99 3.20 -10.26
CA THR A 81 -6.40 2.45 -11.45
C THR A 81 -6.38 0.94 -11.21
N VAL A 82 -5.31 0.43 -10.58
CA VAL A 82 -5.19 -0.99 -10.24
C VAL A 82 -6.27 -1.41 -9.25
N LEU A 83 -6.44 -0.65 -8.15
CA LEU A 83 -7.49 -0.93 -7.15
C LEU A 83 -8.89 -0.84 -7.76
N THR A 84 -9.14 0.16 -8.61
CA THR A 84 -10.39 0.32 -9.34
C THR A 84 -10.68 -0.88 -10.24
N ALA A 85 -9.71 -1.31 -11.04
CA ALA A 85 -9.85 -2.47 -11.92
C ALA A 85 -10.11 -3.76 -11.12
N PHE A 86 -9.39 -3.95 -10.01
CA PHE A 86 -9.55 -5.09 -9.12
C PHE A 86 -10.96 -5.15 -8.51
N MET A 87 -11.42 -4.03 -7.93
CA MET A 87 -12.76 -3.93 -7.33
C MET A 87 -13.88 -4.02 -8.38
N ALA A 88 -13.66 -3.47 -9.58
CA ALA A 88 -14.62 -3.57 -10.69
C ALA A 88 -14.79 -5.02 -11.15
N GLY A 89 -13.69 -5.78 -11.23
CA GLY A 89 -13.73 -7.20 -11.52
C GLY A 89 -14.49 -8.00 -10.44
N LEU A 90 -14.21 -7.77 -9.15
CA LEU A 90 -14.98 -8.38 -8.06
C LEU A 90 -16.48 -8.08 -8.17
N ALA A 91 -16.84 -6.82 -8.45
CA ALA A 91 -18.22 -6.41 -8.62
C ALA A 91 -18.89 -7.12 -9.82
N GLY A 92 -18.23 -7.13 -10.97
CA GLY A 92 -18.70 -7.78 -12.19
C GLY A 92 -18.85 -9.29 -12.03
N GLY A 93 -17.85 -9.95 -11.44
CA GLY A 93 -17.87 -11.38 -11.14
C GLY A 93 -19.01 -11.79 -10.23
N SER A 94 -19.21 -11.05 -9.14
CA SER A 94 -20.31 -11.29 -8.22
C SER A 94 -21.68 -11.11 -8.88
N TRP A 95 -21.82 -10.06 -9.69
CA TRP A 95 -23.04 -9.79 -10.45
C TRP A 95 -23.38 -10.90 -11.46
N VAL A 96 -22.38 -11.36 -12.22
CA VAL A 96 -22.53 -12.47 -13.19
C VAL A 96 -22.87 -13.78 -12.48
N ALA A 97 -22.25 -14.07 -11.34
CA ALA A 97 -22.58 -15.23 -10.52
C ALA A 97 -24.06 -15.20 -10.09
N GLY A 98 -24.55 -14.05 -9.62
CA GLY A 98 -25.95 -13.86 -9.23
C GLY A 98 -26.96 -14.17 -10.33
N ARG A 99 -26.65 -13.80 -11.58
CA ARG A 99 -27.50 -14.10 -12.74
C ARG A 99 -27.43 -15.57 -13.16
N SER A 100 -26.28 -16.20 -12.96
CA SER A 100 -26.02 -17.58 -13.40
C SER A 100 -26.51 -18.60 -12.38
N LEU A 101 -26.49 -18.28 -11.08
CA LEU A 101 -26.85 -19.17 -9.96
C LEU A 101 -28.14 -19.99 -10.17
N PRO A 102 -29.28 -19.43 -10.63
CA PRO A 102 -30.50 -20.21 -10.84
C PRO A 102 -30.37 -21.33 -11.88
N ARG A 103 -29.39 -21.21 -12.79
CA ARG A 103 -29.10 -22.18 -13.86
C ARG A 103 -28.01 -23.16 -13.45
N LEU A 104 -27.28 -22.89 -12.36
CA LEU A 104 -26.15 -23.71 -11.90
C LEU A 104 -26.65 -24.84 -10.99
N GLY A 105 -26.59 -26.08 -11.47
CA GLY A 105 -26.93 -27.26 -10.65
C GLY A 105 -25.82 -27.70 -9.68
N ARG A 106 -24.59 -27.21 -9.84
CA ARG A 106 -23.40 -27.63 -9.07
C ARG A 106 -22.50 -26.44 -8.68
N PRO A 107 -22.91 -25.61 -7.70
CA PRO A 107 -22.17 -24.41 -7.31
C PRO A 107 -20.76 -24.71 -6.77
N VAL A 108 -20.58 -25.84 -6.06
CA VAL A 108 -19.26 -26.26 -5.54
C VAL A 108 -18.29 -26.60 -6.68
N ARG A 109 -18.77 -27.27 -7.73
CA ARG A 109 -17.96 -27.54 -8.94
C ARG A 109 -17.50 -26.24 -9.61
N VAL A 110 -18.40 -25.26 -9.76
CA VAL A 110 -18.06 -23.98 -10.38
C VAL A 110 -17.05 -23.24 -9.53
N TYR A 111 -17.24 -23.19 -8.21
CA TYR A 111 -16.25 -22.65 -7.27
C TYR A 111 -14.87 -23.29 -7.49
N GLY A 112 -14.79 -24.63 -7.54
CA GLY A 112 -13.53 -25.34 -7.78
C GLY A 112 -12.85 -24.97 -9.11
N LEU A 113 -13.63 -24.80 -10.18
CA LEU A 113 -13.11 -24.35 -11.49
C LEU A 113 -12.63 -22.90 -11.48
N LEU A 114 -13.31 -22.01 -10.76
CA LEU A 114 -12.89 -20.62 -10.64
C LEU A 114 -11.57 -20.50 -9.88
N GLU A 115 -11.39 -21.25 -8.80
CA GLU A 115 -10.12 -21.30 -8.05
C GLU A 115 -8.96 -21.83 -8.92
N LEU A 116 -9.20 -22.87 -9.72
CA LEU A 116 -8.21 -23.35 -10.70
C LEU A 116 -7.87 -22.28 -11.74
N THR A 117 -8.87 -21.52 -12.19
CA THR A 117 -8.69 -20.43 -13.16
C THR A 117 -7.86 -19.29 -12.55
N ILE A 118 -8.13 -18.91 -11.31
CA ILE A 118 -7.36 -17.88 -10.58
C ILE A 118 -5.89 -18.31 -10.47
N GLY A 119 -5.64 -19.52 -9.96
CA GLY A 119 -4.27 -20.04 -9.82
C GLY A 119 -3.54 -20.20 -11.15
N GLY A 120 -4.23 -20.69 -12.19
CA GLY A 120 -3.66 -20.79 -13.53
C GLY A 120 -3.33 -19.42 -14.14
N PHE A 121 -4.23 -18.44 -13.97
CA PHE A 121 -4.01 -17.09 -14.46
C PHE A 121 -2.83 -16.41 -13.73
N ALA A 122 -2.71 -16.61 -12.42
CA ALA A 122 -1.60 -16.08 -11.63
C ALA A 122 -0.24 -16.55 -12.16
N LEU A 123 -0.12 -17.78 -12.68
CA LEU A 123 1.11 -18.29 -13.29
C LEU A 123 1.39 -17.70 -14.68
N VAL A 124 0.36 -17.31 -15.42
CA VAL A 124 0.48 -16.74 -16.78
C VAL A 124 0.77 -15.24 -16.74
N LEU A 125 0.17 -14.51 -15.80
CA LEU A 125 0.26 -13.05 -15.70
C LEU A 125 1.68 -12.46 -15.82
N PRO A 126 2.73 -13.00 -15.16
CA PRO A 126 4.08 -12.46 -15.26
C PRO A 126 4.61 -12.44 -16.70
N SER A 127 4.21 -13.42 -17.52
CA SER A 127 4.63 -13.51 -18.93
C SER A 127 3.91 -12.50 -19.82
N LEU A 128 2.78 -11.93 -19.36
CA LEU A 128 2.02 -10.92 -20.09
C LEU A 128 2.52 -9.49 -19.83
N LEU A 129 3.17 -9.25 -18.67
CA LEU A 129 3.62 -7.91 -18.27
C LEU A 129 4.61 -7.26 -19.26
N PRO A 130 5.60 -7.98 -19.83
CA PRO A 130 6.52 -7.38 -20.80
C PRO A 130 5.84 -6.84 -22.06
N ALA A 131 4.66 -7.36 -22.42
CA ALA A 131 3.91 -6.92 -23.59
C ALA A 131 3.24 -5.54 -23.42
N ILE A 132 3.14 -5.03 -22.19
CA ILE A 132 2.48 -3.74 -21.91
C ILE A 132 3.25 -2.57 -22.53
N GLY A 133 4.59 -2.58 -22.46
CA GLY A 133 5.42 -1.52 -23.04
C GLY A 133 5.17 -1.34 -24.55
N PRO A 134 5.35 -2.39 -25.36
CA PRO A 134 5.01 -2.37 -26.78
C PRO A 134 3.55 -2.00 -27.05
N ALA A 135 2.60 -2.46 -26.22
CA ALA A 135 1.19 -2.11 -26.37
C ALA A 135 0.94 -0.60 -26.19
N LEU A 136 1.60 0.06 -25.22
CA LEU A 136 1.51 1.51 -25.03
C LEU A 136 2.09 2.27 -26.24
N GLU A 137 3.19 1.78 -26.82
CA GLU A 137 3.79 2.36 -28.02
C GLU A 137 2.87 2.25 -29.24
N VAL A 138 2.25 1.08 -29.46
CA VAL A 138 1.28 0.86 -30.56
C VAL A 138 0.06 1.78 -30.42
N LEU A 139 -0.36 2.09 -29.18
CA LEU A 139 -1.45 3.02 -28.90
C LEU A 139 -1.05 4.50 -29.10
N GLY A 140 0.20 4.79 -29.49
CA GLY A 140 0.67 6.15 -29.74
C GLY A 140 0.83 6.99 -28.46
N LEU A 141 0.93 6.36 -27.30
CA LEU A 141 1.07 7.06 -26.02
C LEU A 141 2.55 7.38 -25.77
N THR A 142 3.02 8.46 -26.38
CA THR A 142 4.33 9.05 -26.09
C THR A 142 4.29 9.92 -24.83
N GLU A 143 5.44 10.46 -24.42
CA GLU A 143 5.55 11.40 -23.28
C GLU A 143 4.59 12.59 -23.40
N ASP A 144 4.36 13.09 -24.62
CA ASP A 144 3.47 14.23 -24.92
C ASP A 144 1.98 13.85 -25.00
N ALA A 145 1.63 12.58 -24.82
CA ALA A 145 0.25 12.14 -24.94
C ALA A 145 -0.65 12.84 -23.89
N PRO A 146 -1.88 13.25 -24.24
CA PRO A 146 -2.79 13.90 -23.30
C PRO A 146 -2.95 13.05 -22.03
N PRO A 147 -2.85 13.64 -20.81
CA PRO A 147 -2.91 12.89 -19.56
C PRO A 147 -4.14 11.98 -19.43
N LEU A 148 -5.29 12.44 -19.94
CA LEU A 148 -6.52 11.65 -19.96
C LEU A 148 -6.43 10.43 -20.88
N ALA A 149 -5.84 10.56 -22.07
CA ALA A 149 -5.67 9.44 -23.00
C ALA A 149 -4.76 8.37 -22.40
N THR A 150 -3.65 8.79 -21.79
CA THR A 150 -2.73 7.91 -21.05
C THR A 150 -3.42 7.24 -19.87
N ALA A 151 -4.22 7.97 -19.09
CA ALA A 151 -4.99 7.42 -17.97
C ALA A 151 -6.00 6.36 -18.42
N VAL A 152 -6.78 6.65 -19.46
CA VAL A 152 -7.80 5.74 -20.02
C VAL A 152 -7.15 4.48 -20.58
N ALA A 153 -6.04 4.60 -21.30
CA ALA A 153 -5.33 3.44 -21.83
C ALA A 153 -4.74 2.57 -20.72
N ARG A 154 -4.13 3.16 -19.68
CA ARG A 154 -3.65 2.44 -18.51
C ARG A 154 -4.78 1.69 -17.80
N LEU A 155 -5.93 2.34 -17.62
CA LEU A 155 -7.11 1.72 -17.05
C LEU A 155 -7.61 0.56 -17.92
N ALA A 156 -7.68 0.74 -19.24
CA ALA A 156 -8.12 -0.30 -20.17
C ALA A 156 -7.18 -1.52 -20.15
N LEU A 157 -5.87 -1.30 -20.23
CA LEU A 157 -4.85 -2.36 -20.18
C LEU A 157 -4.86 -3.10 -18.83
N THR A 158 -4.87 -2.34 -17.73
CA THR A 158 -4.95 -2.91 -16.37
C THR A 158 -6.23 -3.70 -16.17
N SER A 159 -7.37 -3.17 -16.61
CA SER A 159 -8.65 -3.88 -16.54
C SER A 159 -8.64 -5.13 -17.40
N GLY A 160 -8.09 -5.08 -18.61
CA GLY A 160 -7.96 -6.25 -19.48
C GLY A 160 -7.12 -7.36 -18.85
N LEU A 161 -6.03 -7.01 -18.15
CA LEU A 161 -5.18 -7.96 -17.44
C LEU A 161 -5.84 -8.52 -16.18
N LEU A 162 -6.57 -7.71 -15.42
CA LEU A 162 -7.08 -8.13 -14.11
C LEU A 162 -8.51 -8.66 -14.13
N VAL A 163 -9.34 -8.34 -15.14
CA VAL A 163 -10.78 -8.63 -15.12
C VAL A 163 -11.09 -10.11 -14.95
N VAL A 164 -10.34 -11.00 -15.60
CA VAL A 164 -10.58 -12.45 -15.53
C VAL A 164 -10.38 -13.00 -14.11
N PRO A 165 -9.17 -12.91 -13.50
CA PRO A 165 -8.97 -13.46 -12.17
C PRO A 165 -9.84 -12.77 -11.11
N THR A 166 -10.03 -11.45 -11.21
CA THR A 166 -10.81 -10.70 -10.21
C THR A 166 -12.32 -10.95 -10.34
N ALA A 167 -12.84 -11.15 -11.55
CA ALA A 167 -14.22 -11.62 -11.72
C ALA A 167 -14.41 -13.04 -11.18
N CYS A 168 -13.43 -13.93 -11.37
CA CYS A 168 -13.45 -15.25 -10.74
C CYS A 168 -13.49 -15.12 -9.21
N MET A 169 -12.63 -14.30 -8.61
CA MET A 169 -12.61 -14.03 -7.16
C MET A 169 -13.96 -13.49 -6.67
N GLY A 170 -14.57 -12.55 -7.40
CA GLY A 170 -15.86 -11.95 -7.04
C GLY A 170 -17.04 -12.91 -7.04
N ALA A 171 -16.95 -13.98 -7.85
CA ALA A 171 -17.96 -15.02 -7.97
C ALA A 171 -17.88 -16.10 -6.87
N THR A 172 -16.75 -16.25 -6.17
CA THR A 172 -16.51 -17.33 -5.19
C THR A 172 -17.46 -17.27 -3.99
N LEU A 173 -17.58 -16.11 -3.33
CA LEU A 173 -18.43 -15.92 -2.15
C LEU A 173 -19.91 -16.23 -2.43
N PRO A 174 -20.53 -15.72 -3.51
CA PRO A 174 -21.90 -16.08 -3.84
C PRO A 174 -22.15 -17.57 -4.07
N LEU A 175 -21.22 -18.27 -4.74
CA LEU A 175 -21.33 -19.69 -5.03
C LEU A 175 -21.27 -20.53 -3.75
N LEU A 176 -20.32 -20.23 -2.88
CA LEU A 176 -20.20 -20.90 -1.58
C LEU A 176 -21.36 -20.55 -0.65
N ALA A 177 -21.85 -19.31 -0.68
CA ALA A 177 -23.04 -18.93 0.07
C ALA A 177 -24.27 -19.73 -0.36
N GLU A 178 -24.47 -19.96 -1.66
CA GLU A 178 -25.57 -20.82 -2.15
C GLU A 178 -25.35 -22.28 -1.72
N ALA A 179 -24.13 -22.81 -1.85
CA ALA A 179 -23.82 -24.21 -1.56
C ALA A 179 -23.88 -24.57 -0.06
N LEU A 180 -23.48 -23.65 0.82
CA LEU A 180 -23.33 -23.87 2.26
C LEU A 180 -24.53 -23.39 3.08
N SER A 181 -25.51 -22.74 2.46
CA SER A 181 -26.72 -22.25 3.14
C SER A 181 -27.43 -23.38 3.90
N PRO A 182 -27.55 -23.30 5.25
CA PRO A 182 -28.20 -24.32 6.06
C PRO A 182 -29.73 -24.28 5.90
N PRO A 183 -30.42 -25.43 6.07
CA PRO A 183 -31.89 -25.51 5.97
C PRO A 183 -32.62 -24.76 7.10
N SER A 184 -32.07 -24.79 8.32
CA SER A 184 -32.57 -24.07 9.50
C SER A 184 -31.60 -22.96 9.89
N ARG A 185 -32.12 -21.74 10.09
CA ARG A 185 -31.35 -20.50 10.04
C ARG A 185 -30.89 -20.01 11.41
N GLY A 186 -29.58 -20.06 11.65
CA GLY A 186 -28.89 -19.07 12.48
C GLY A 186 -28.06 -18.16 11.58
N SER A 187 -28.15 -16.84 11.74
CA SER A 187 -27.51 -15.88 10.82
C SER A 187 -25.98 -15.90 10.82
N GLY A 188 -25.35 -16.45 11.86
CA GLY A 188 -23.90 -16.43 12.02
C GLY A 188 -23.09 -17.34 11.07
N TRP A 189 -23.70 -18.16 10.21
CA TRP A 189 -22.91 -18.99 9.28
C TRP A 189 -22.28 -18.16 8.14
N LEU A 190 -23.02 -17.19 7.57
CA LEU A 190 -22.50 -16.34 6.50
C LEU A 190 -21.41 -15.41 7.02
N SER A 191 -21.63 -14.84 8.21
CA SER A 191 -20.64 -14.10 8.98
C SER A 191 -19.34 -14.88 9.19
N ARG A 192 -19.44 -16.19 9.50
CA ARG A 192 -18.27 -17.06 9.64
C ARG A 192 -17.60 -17.35 8.30
N LEU A 193 -18.37 -17.56 7.23
CA LEU A 193 -17.83 -17.84 5.90
C LEU A 193 -17.06 -16.62 5.35
N TYR A 194 -17.69 -15.44 5.39
CA TYR A 194 -17.05 -14.18 4.98
C TYR A 194 -15.86 -13.84 5.89
N GLY A 195 -16.04 -13.95 7.21
CA GLY A 195 -14.98 -13.74 8.19
C GLY A 195 -13.77 -14.67 8.01
N ALA A 196 -13.99 -15.93 7.61
CA ALA A 196 -12.90 -16.87 7.33
C ALA A 196 -12.09 -16.48 6.10
N ASN A 197 -12.73 -16.03 5.02
CA ASN A 197 -12.02 -15.54 3.84
C ASN A 197 -11.21 -14.28 4.12
N VAL A 198 -11.80 -13.30 4.81
CA VAL A 198 -11.09 -12.07 5.20
C VAL A 198 -9.95 -12.38 6.18
N ALA A 199 -10.14 -13.30 7.13
CA ALA A 199 -9.06 -13.76 8.02
C ALA A 199 -7.94 -14.46 7.25
N GLY A 200 -8.27 -15.23 6.21
CA GLY A 200 -7.30 -15.74 5.25
C GLY A 200 -6.51 -14.61 4.61
N GLY A 201 -7.19 -13.56 4.18
CA GLY A 201 -6.58 -12.34 3.66
C GLY A 201 -5.59 -11.69 4.63
N VAL A 202 -5.89 -11.61 5.93
CA VAL A 202 -4.95 -11.12 6.96
C VAL A 202 -3.65 -11.93 6.94
N VAL A 203 -3.76 -13.27 6.92
CA VAL A 203 -2.59 -14.17 6.83
C VAL A 203 -1.86 -14.00 5.50
N GLY A 204 -2.60 -13.77 4.40
CA GLY A 204 -2.05 -13.48 3.09
C GLY A 204 -1.18 -12.23 3.05
N VAL A 205 -1.72 -11.07 3.49
CA VAL A 205 -0.98 -9.79 3.50
C VAL A 205 0.20 -9.85 4.47
N ALA A 206 -0.03 -10.30 5.72
CA ALA A 206 1.03 -10.38 6.71
C ALA A 206 2.12 -11.37 6.27
N GLY A 207 1.73 -12.53 5.73
CA GLY A 207 2.65 -13.51 5.17
C GLY A 207 3.44 -12.96 3.99
N ALA A 208 2.78 -12.27 3.03
CA ALA A 208 3.45 -11.65 1.89
C ALA A 208 4.51 -10.64 2.32
N GLY A 209 4.14 -9.67 3.15
CA GLY A 209 5.01 -8.56 3.55
C GLY A 209 6.14 -8.97 4.50
N PHE A 210 5.88 -9.82 5.49
CA PHE A 210 6.87 -10.17 6.52
C PHE A 210 7.70 -11.42 6.22
N VAL A 211 7.20 -12.34 5.40
CA VAL A 211 7.83 -13.67 5.24
C VAL A 211 8.11 -13.99 3.78
N LEU A 212 7.08 -14.02 2.92
CA LEU A 212 7.19 -14.62 1.60
C LEU A 212 8.03 -13.77 0.63
N LEU A 213 7.75 -12.48 0.52
CA LEU A 213 8.48 -11.60 -0.40
C LEU A 213 9.96 -11.43 0.00
N PRO A 214 10.30 -11.16 1.29
CA PRO A 214 11.71 -11.11 1.71
C PRO A 214 12.47 -12.42 1.50
N ALA A 215 11.81 -13.58 1.65
CA ALA A 215 12.47 -14.88 1.60
C ALA A 215 12.59 -15.46 0.19
N PHE A 216 11.55 -15.30 -0.64
CA PHE A 216 11.43 -16.00 -1.92
C PHE A 216 11.45 -15.07 -3.14
N GLY A 217 11.32 -13.76 -2.95
CA GLY A 217 11.14 -12.82 -4.06
C GLY A 217 9.71 -12.84 -4.62
N VAL A 218 9.47 -12.01 -5.63
CA VAL A 218 8.12 -11.70 -6.14
C VAL A 218 7.53 -12.89 -6.91
N THR A 219 8.26 -13.44 -7.88
CA THR A 219 7.76 -14.50 -8.78
C THR A 219 7.45 -15.79 -8.04
N ARG A 220 8.32 -16.22 -7.11
CA ARG A 220 8.10 -17.44 -6.32
C ARG A 220 6.96 -17.29 -5.32
N THR A 221 6.80 -16.10 -4.74
CA THR A 221 5.65 -15.82 -3.87
C THR A 221 4.34 -15.90 -4.64
N ASN A 222 4.29 -15.35 -5.85
CA ASN A 222 3.13 -15.47 -6.73
C ASN A 222 2.82 -16.93 -7.10
N ALA A 223 3.85 -17.74 -7.40
CA ALA A 223 3.69 -19.16 -7.66
C ALA A 223 3.18 -19.95 -6.44
N LEU A 224 3.61 -19.57 -5.22
CA LEU A 224 3.08 -20.17 -3.99
C LEU A 224 1.60 -19.83 -3.78
N ALA A 225 1.22 -18.57 -3.98
CA ALA A 225 -0.19 -18.17 -3.93
C ALA A 225 -1.03 -18.92 -4.99
N ALA A 226 -0.49 -19.09 -6.21
CA ALA A 226 -1.10 -19.89 -7.27
C ALA A 226 -1.34 -21.34 -6.81
N ALA A 227 -0.34 -21.96 -6.18
CA ALA A 227 -0.48 -23.30 -5.64
C ALA A 227 -1.60 -23.40 -4.59
N LEU A 228 -1.78 -22.38 -3.73
CA LEU A 228 -2.88 -22.34 -2.75
C LEU A 228 -4.25 -22.34 -3.43
N ASN A 229 -4.46 -21.54 -4.49
CA ASN A 229 -5.72 -21.59 -5.25
C ASN A 229 -5.91 -22.92 -5.98
N LEU A 230 -4.85 -23.47 -6.57
CA LEU A 230 -4.94 -24.78 -7.24
C LEU A 230 -5.37 -25.88 -6.25
N VAL A 231 -4.80 -25.88 -5.05
CA VAL A 231 -5.20 -26.79 -3.96
C VAL A 231 -6.65 -26.56 -3.55
N ALA A 232 -7.07 -25.30 -3.35
CA ALA A 232 -8.46 -24.97 -3.01
C ALA A 232 -9.45 -25.42 -4.10
N GLY A 233 -9.08 -25.24 -5.38
CA GLY A 233 -9.87 -25.64 -6.53
C GLY A 233 -10.02 -27.16 -6.67
N LEU A 234 -8.91 -27.89 -6.57
CA LEU A 234 -8.90 -29.37 -6.57
C LEU A 234 -9.69 -29.93 -5.38
N ALA A 235 -9.54 -29.34 -4.19
CA ALA A 235 -10.32 -29.71 -3.01
C ALA A 235 -11.82 -29.45 -3.24
N GLY A 236 -12.20 -28.32 -3.85
CA GLY A 236 -13.59 -28.03 -4.22
C GLY A 236 -14.18 -29.06 -5.18
N LEU A 237 -13.45 -29.44 -6.23
CA LEU A 237 -13.88 -30.49 -7.17
C LEU A 237 -13.98 -31.87 -6.51
N TRP A 238 -13.06 -32.19 -5.60
CA TRP A 238 -13.11 -33.43 -4.84
C TRP A 238 -14.32 -33.46 -3.89
N VAL A 239 -14.58 -32.34 -3.20
CA VAL A 239 -15.77 -32.18 -2.35
C VAL A 239 -17.03 -32.35 -3.19
N ASP A 240 -17.17 -31.69 -4.35
CA ASP A 240 -18.35 -31.82 -5.23
C ASP A 240 -18.65 -33.29 -5.61
N ARG A 241 -17.61 -34.09 -5.91
CA ARG A 241 -17.77 -35.52 -6.23
C ARG A 241 -18.27 -36.34 -5.04
N ARG A 242 -17.87 -35.98 -3.82
CA ARG A 242 -18.26 -36.67 -2.58
C ARG A 242 -19.54 -36.11 -1.97
N TRP A 243 -19.87 -34.88 -2.34
CA TRP A 243 -21.10 -34.19 -1.99
C TRP A 243 -22.23 -34.83 -2.78
N LYS A 244 -22.73 -35.97 -2.28
CA LYS A 244 -24.07 -36.43 -2.64
C LYS A 244 -24.99 -35.30 -2.22
N VAL A 245 -25.42 -34.49 -3.20
CA VAL A 245 -26.64 -33.71 -3.08
C VAL A 245 -27.64 -34.73 -2.55
N ALA A 246 -28.05 -34.59 -1.28
CA ALA A 246 -29.20 -35.33 -0.82
C ALA A 246 -30.26 -35.04 -1.87
N PRO A 247 -30.76 -36.04 -2.63
CA PRO A 247 -31.83 -35.78 -3.57
C PRO A 247 -32.86 -35.04 -2.75
N GLY A 248 -33.15 -33.81 -3.15
CA GLY A 248 -34.19 -33.04 -2.50
C GLY A 248 -35.43 -33.92 -2.61
N GLY A 249 -35.80 -34.55 -1.49
CA GLY A 249 -37.11 -35.16 -1.34
C GLY A 249 -38.09 -34.10 -1.80
N ASP A 250 -38.78 -34.41 -2.88
CA ASP A 250 -39.87 -33.64 -3.45
C ASP A 250 -39.60 -32.16 -3.76
N THR A 251 -38.58 -31.90 -4.58
CA THR A 251 -38.49 -30.59 -5.28
C THR A 251 -39.59 -30.39 -6.32
N ALA A 252 -40.35 -31.41 -6.69
CA ALA A 252 -41.56 -31.28 -7.51
C ALA A 252 -42.78 -30.83 -6.67
N ALA A 253 -43.08 -31.49 -5.55
CA ALA A 253 -44.22 -31.10 -4.71
C ALA A 253 -43.98 -29.79 -3.92
N ALA A 254 -42.73 -29.44 -3.59
CA ALA A 254 -42.39 -28.16 -2.97
C ALA A 254 -42.29 -26.98 -3.95
N ARG A 255 -42.37 -27.23 -5.27
CA ARG A 255 -42.47 -26.15 -6.28
C ARG A 255 -43.91 -25.66 -6.44
N ASP A 256 -44.90 -26.53 -6.25
CA ASP A 256 -46.33 -26.18 -6.34
C ASP A 256 -46.89 -25.54 -5.06
N ALA A 257 -46.27 -25.76 -3.90
CA ALA A 257 -46.61 -25.04 -2.66
C ALA A 257 -46.09 -23.59 -2.58
N ARG A 258 -45.57 -23.04 -3.70
CA ARG A 258 -45.07 -21.66 -3.80
C ARG A 258 -46.21 -20.69 -4.12
N SER A 259 -47.02 -20.36 -3.11
CA SER A 259 -47.88 -19.19 -3.20
C SER A 259 -47.04 -17.94 -3.51
N PRO A 260 -47.42 -17.07 -4.47
CA PRO A 260 -46.64 -15.90 -4.89
C PRO A 260 -46.40 -14.84 -3.80
N ASP A 261 -47.15 -14.93 -2.68
CA ASP A 261 -47.25 -13.91 -1.64
C ASP A 261 -46.40 -14.15 -0.38
N ARG A 262 -45.48 -15.12 -0.38
CA ARG A 262 -44.59 -15.35 0.78
C ARG A 262 -43.46 -14.31 0.84
N LEU A 263 -43.84 -13.11 1.30
CA LEU A 263 -43.08 -12.01 1.91
C LEU A 263 -41.60 -11.93 1.47
N ARG A 264 -41.40 -11.38 0.26
CA ARG A 264 -40.16 -10.67 -0.07
C ARG A 264 -39.87 -9.64 1.03
N ALA A 265 -38.60 -9.47 1.42
CA ALA A 265 -38.26 -8.38 2.34
C ALA A 265 -38.88 -7.06 1.87
N PRO A 266 -39.41 -6.24 2.80
CA PRO A 266 -40.01 -4.95 2.48
C PRO A 266 -39.15 -4.19 1.49
N ARG A 267 -39.75 -3.51 0.51
CA ARG A 267 -39.00 -2.73 -0.50
C ARG A 267 -37.98 -1.79 0.17
N LEU A 268 -38.36 -1.22 1.32
CA LEU A 268 -37.50 -0.41 2.18
C LEU A 268 -36.24 -1.15 2.66
N ALA A 269 -36.36 -2.39 3.17
CA ALA A 269 -35.23 -3.19 3.63
C ALA A 269 -34.22 -3.47 2.52
N ARG A 270 -34.71 -3.82 1.31
CA ARG A 270 -33.85 -4.07 0.14
C ARG A 270 -33.14 -2.80 -0.35
N VAL A 271 -33.84 -1.67 -0.39
CA VAL A 271 -33.24 -0.40 -0.81
C VAL A 271 -32.24 0.11 0.23
N ALA A 272 -32.58 0.03 1.52
CA ALA A 272 -31.68 0.42 2.60
C ALA A 272 -30.41 -0.43 2.63
N ALA A 273 -30.54 -1.77 2.59
CA ALA A 273 -29.38 -2.67 2.55
C ALA A 273 -28.47 -2.37 1.35
N ALA A 274 -29.05 -2.19 0.16
CA ALA A 274 -28.30 -1.85 -1.04
C ALA A 274 -27.54 -0.52 -0.92
N LEU A 275 -28.21 0.54 -0.44
CA LEU A 275 -27.58 1.86 -0.28
C LEU A 275 -26.49 1.85 0.79
N VAL A 276 -26.77 1.27 1.96
CA VAL A 276 -25.81 1.21 3.07
C VAL A 276 -24.55 0.45 2.65
N VAL A 277 -24.71 -0.69 1.97
CA VAL A 277 -23.57 -1.50 1.52
C VAL A 277 -22.78 -0.79 0.42
N ALA A 278 -23.44 -0.13 -0.54
CA ALA A 278 -22.73 0.65 -1.57
C ALA A 278 -21.94 1.82 -0.96
N VAL A 279 -22.55 2.58 -0.04
CA VAL A 279 -21.86 3.67 0.66
C VAL A 279 -20.72 3.12 1.53
N SER A 280 -20.95 2.02 2.26
CA SER A 280 -19.94 1.37 3.09
C SER A 280 -18.72 0.92 2.27
N GLY A 281 -18.93 0.40 1.06
CA GLY A 281 -17.83 0.04 0.16
C GLY A 281 -17.00 1.24 -0.26
N ALA A 282 -17.66 2.36 -0.60
CA ALA A 282 -16.97 3.61 -0.93
C ALA A 282 -16.18 4.17 0.26
N LEU A 283 -16.79 4.18 1.45
CA LEU A 283 -16.16 4.65 2.67
C LEU A 283 -14.99 3.76 3.10
N ALA A 284 -15.09 2.44 2.93
CA ALA A 284 -13.99 1.51 3.24
C ALA A 284 -12.72 1.87 2.47
N MET A 285 -12.82 2.10 1.16
CA MET A 285 -11.68 2.52 0.33
C MET A 285 -11.17 3.92 0.69
N LEU A 286 -12.06 4.87 1.00
CA LEU A 286 -11.65 6.21 1.44
C LEU A 286 -10.88 6.16 2.77
N TYR A 287 -11.33 5.34 3.72
CA TYR A 287 -10.63 5.15 4.99
C TYR A 287 -9.30 4.46 4.80
N GLU A 288 -9.24 3.42 3.97
CA GLU A 288 -7.98 2.73 3.67
C GLU A 288 -6.94 3.69 3.08
N LEU A 289 -7.33 4.51 2.10
CA LEU A 289 -6.49 5.55 1.53
C LEU A 289 -6.07 6.57 2.60
N ALA A 290 -7.02 7.14 3.35
CA ALA A 290 -6.72 8.21 4.32
C ALA A 290 -5.86 7.72 5.50
N TRP A 291 -6.18 6.57 6.10
CA TRP A 291 -5.41 6.03 7.22
C TRP A 291 -4.02 5.57 6.82
N SER A 292 -3.85 5.03 5.61
CA SER A 292 -2.52 4.72 5.07
C SER A 292 -1.65 5.99 4.99
N ARG A 293 -2.24 7.14 4.64
CA ARG A 293 -1.53 8.44 4.58
C ARG A 293 -1.16 8.94 5.98
N VAL A 294 -2.08 8.88 6.95
CA VAL A 294 -1.81 9.25 8.35
C VAL A 294 -0.69 8.40 8.92
N LEU A 295 -0.77 7.08 8.77
CA LEU A 295 0.19 6.17 9.38
C LEU A 295 1.54 6.18 8.68
N ALA A 296 1.60 6.48 7.38
CA ALA A 296 2.87 6.68 6.68
C ALA A 296 3.69 7.88 7.24
N LEU A 297 3.02 8.89 7.81
CA LEU A 297 3.67 10.02 8.50
C LEU A 297 4.30 9.63 9.84
N VAL A 298 3.76 8.60 10.50
CA VAL A 298 4.10 8.23 11.88
C VAL A 298 4.99 6.98 11.93
N LEU A 299 4.62 5.94 11.21
CA LEU A 299 5.35 4.65 11.13
C LEU A 299 6.43 4.66 10.04
N GLY A 300 6.42 5.68 9.18
CA GLY A 300 7.28 5.77 7.99
C GLY A 300 6.64 5.15 6.74
N SER A 301 7.13 5.52 5.57
CA SER A 301 6.63 5.09 4.25
C SER A 301 7.26 3.76 3.76
N SER A 302 7.38 2.76 4.65
CA SER A 302 7.99 1.46 4.35
C SER A 302 6.95 0.41 3.92
N VAL A 303 7.43 -0.68 3.30
CA VAL A 303 6.59 -1.83 2.94
C VAL A 303 5.96 -2.51 4.17
N TYR A 304 6.66 -2.49 5.32
CA TYR A 304 6.15 -3.04 6.57
C TYR A 304 5.03 -2.19 7.17
N ALA A 305 5.20 -0.86 7.18
CA ALA A 305 4.16 0.05 7.62
C ALA A 305 2.88 -0.14 6.78
N PHE A 306 2.99 -0.20 5.44
CA PHE A 306 1.86 -0.50 4.57
C PHE A 306 1.20 -1.85 4.89
N THR A 307 2.02 -2.90 5.09
CA THR A 307 1.54 -4.24 5.47
C THR A 307 0.76 -4.21 6.78
N ILE A 308 1.25 -3.48 7.79
CA ILE A 308 0.59 -3.32 9.09
C ILE A 308 -0.77 -2.63 8.94
N VAL A 309 -0.85 -1.56 8.15
CA VAL A 309 -2.11 -0.84 7.91
C VAL A 309 -3.16 -1.78 7.30
N VAL A 310 -2.83 -2.41 6.16
CA VAL A 310 -3.77 -3.28 5.44
C VAL A 310 -4.16 -4.48 6.30
N ALA A 311 -3.20 -5.14 6.95
CA ALA A 311 -3.50 -6.27 7.84
C ALA A 311 -4.38 -5.85 9.03
N THR A 312 -4.20 -4.65 9.58
CA THR A 312 -5.05 -4.12 10.66
C THR A 312 -6.48 -3.84 10.18
N VAL A 313 -6.64 -3.25 8.99
CA VAL A 313 -7.97 -3.06 8.37
C VAL A 313 -8.67 -4.40 8.18
N LEU A 314 -8.00 -5.37 7.54
CA LEU A 314 -8.55 -6.70 7.28
C LEU A 314 -8.89 -7.46 8.58
N LEU A 315 -8.05 -7.32 9.62
CA LEU A 315 -8.33 -7.90 10.94
C LEU A 315 -9.62 -7.32 11.53
N GLY A 316 -9.81 -6.01 11.45
CA GLY A 316 -11.05 -5.36 11.85
C GLY A 316 -12.25 -5.82 11.03
N LEU A 317 -12.11 -5.94 9.71
CA LEU A 317 -13.18 -6.45 8.84
C LEU A 317 -13.57 -7.90 9.20
N ALA A 318 -12.58 -8.77 9.42
CA ALA A 318 -12.82 -10.16 9.81
C ALA A 318 -13.50 -10.25 11.17
N ALA A 319 -12.96 -9.55 12.18
CA ALA A 319 -13.52 -9.51 13.53
C ALA A 319 -14.95 -8.93 13.54
N GLY A 320 -15.19 -7.85 12.78
CA GLY A 320 -16.50 -7.24 12.60
C GLY A 320 -17.52 -8.20 11.99
N SER A 321 -17.11 -8.96 10.98
CA SER A 321 -17.94 -10.01 10.38
C SER A 321 -18.32 -11.09 11.40
N TYR A 322 -17.36 -11.58 12.20
CA TYR A 322 -17.64 -12.56 13.25
C TYR A 322 -18.57 -12.00 14.34
N LEU A 323 -18.36 -10.76 14.79
CA LEU A 323 -19.23 -10.10 15.77
C LEU A 323 -20.67 -9.95 15.25
N ALA A 324 -20.87 -9.65 13.96
CA ALA A 324 -22.19 -9.65 13.35
C ALA A 324 -22.87 -11.03 13.44
N GLY A 325 -22.11 -12.12 13.41
CA GLY A 325 -22.62 -13.48 13.57
C GLY A 325 -22.99 -13.85 15.02
N LEU A 326 -22.45 -13.13 16.00
CA LEU A 326 -22.76 -13.29 17.44
C LEU A 326 -23.91 -12.39 17.90
N ARG A 327 -24.52 -11.64 16.98
CA ARG A 327 -25.62 -10.70 17.25
C ARG A 327 -26.75 -11.38 18.04
N PRO A 328 -27.22 -10.80 19.16
CA PRO A 328 -28.35 -11.34 19.90
C PRO A 328 -29.61 -11.37 19.03
N ALA A 329 -30.32 -12.50 18.99
CA ALA A 329 -31.50 -12.69 18.13
C ALA A 329 -32.60 -11.63 18.31
N ARG A 330 -32.67 -11.00 19.49
CA ARG A 330 -33.64 -9.94 19.83
C ARG A 330 -33.36 -8.59 19.14
N LEU A 331 -32.13 -8.35 18.71
CA LEU A 331 -31.77 -7.11 18.00
C LEU A 331 -32.30 -7.18 16.56
N ASN A 332 -32.83 -6.11 16.00
CA ASN A 332 -33.25 -6.10 14.60
C ASN A 332 -31.99 -5.99 13.70
N PRO A 333 -31.85 -6.76 12.60
CA PRO A 333 -30.72 -6.65 11.68
C PRO A 333 -30.49 -5.23 11.13
N GLY A 334 -31.56 -4.46 10.86
CA GLY A 334 -31.47 -3.06 10.42
C GLY A 334 -30.98 -2.11 11.51
N ALA A 335 -31.37 -2.35 12.77
CA ALA A 335 -30.81 -1.60 13.90
C ALA A 335 -29.35 -2.00 14.18
N ALA A 336 -28.99 -3.27 14.01
CA ALA A 336 -27.61 -3.72 14.08
C ALA A 336 -26.75 -3.11 12.96
N LEU A 337 -27.32 -2.96 11.76
CA LEU A 337 -26.67 -2.25 10.65
C LEU A 337 -26.45 -0.77 10.97
N GLY A 338 -27.44 -0.12 11.62
CA GLY A 338 -27.29 1.23 12.17
C GLY A 338 -26.19 1.32 13.22
N LEU A 339 -26.11 0.36 14.15
CA LEU A 339 -25.02 0.28 15.14
C LEU A 339 -23.65 0.08 14.48
N ALA A 340 -23.56 -0.77 13.46
CA ALA A 340 -22.32 -0.96 12.72
C ALA A 340 -21.84 0.36 12.09
N GLN A 341 -22.73 1.11 11.42
CA GLN A 341 -22.39 2.41 10.82
C GLN A 341 -22.12 3.49 11.88
N LEU A 342 -22.79 3.43 13.04
CA LEU A 342 -22.48 4.26 14.19
C LEU A 342 -21.05 4.01 14.69
N THR A 343 -20.65 2.75 14.80
CA THR A 343 -19.27 2.35 15.15
C THR A 343 -18.26 2.86 14.13
N VAL A 344 -18.57 2.81 12.83
CA VAL A 344 -17.70 3.40 11.79
C VAL A 344 -17.54 4.91 12.02
N GLY A 345 -18.65 5.63 12.14
CA GLY A 345 -18.64 7.09 12.26
C GLY A 345 -17.95 7.59 13.54
N LEU A 346 -18.34 7.05 14.69
CA LEU A 346 -17.72 7.42 15.98
C LEU A 346 -16.27 6.95 16.05
N GLY A 347 -15.96 5.77 15.53
CA GLY A 347 -14.59 5.25 15.47
C GLY A 347 -13.67 6.13 14.64
N ALA A 348 -14.13 6.63 13.49
CA ALA A 348 -13.37 7.55 12.66
C ALA A 348 -13.11 8.91 13.34
N LEU A 349 -14.13 9.47 14.03
CA LEU A 349 -13.99 10.73 14.77
C LEU A 349 -13.10 10.58 16.01
N ALA A 350 -13.24 9.48 16.74
CA ALA A 350 -12.35 9.14 17.84
C ALA A 350 -10.91 8.95 17.33
N GLY A 351 -10.74 8.26 16.20
CA GLY A 351 -9.46 8.12 15.53
C GLY A 351 -8.81 9.47 15.28
N LEU A 352 -9.53 10.44 14.69
CA LEU A 352 -9.04 11.80 14.48
C LEU A 352 -8.61 12.52 15.76
N ALA A 353 -9.28 12.28 16.89
CA ALA A 353 -8.86 12.83 18.19
C ALA A 353 -7.56 12.20 18.70
N VAL A 354 -7.33 10.92 18.40
CA VAL A 354 -6.11 10.18 18.75
C VAL A 354 -4.95 10.50 17.80
N VAL A 355 -5.22 10.92 16.56
CA VAL A 355 -4.17 11.13 15.54
C VAL A 355 -3.03 12.04 16.03
N GLY A 356 -3.34 13.12 16.74
CA GLY A 356 -2.32 14.05 17.25
C GLY A 356 -1.34 13.43 18.25
N GLU A 357 -1.74 12.33 18.89
CA GLU A 357 -0.94 11.58 19.86
C GLU A 357 -0.14 10.43 19.21
N LEU A 358 -0.41 10.08 17.94
CA LEU A 358 0.26 8.97 17.27
C LEU A 358 1.80 9.10 17.26
N PRO A 359 2.41 10.28 17.04
CA PRO A 359 3.87 10.41 17.14
C PRO A 359 4.40 10.06 18.54
N ALA A 360 3.71 10.47 19.60
CA ALA A 360 4.11 10.15 20.98
C ALA A 360 3.90 8.66 21.29
N MET A 361 2.79 8.07 20.80
CA MET A 361 2.54 6.62 20.91
C MET A 361 3.62 5.80 20.21
N PHE A 362 4.02 6.23 19.01
CA PHE A 362 5.10 5.60 18.27
C PHE A 362 6.43 5.68 19.04
N LEU A 363 6.79 6.84 19.61
CA LEU A 363 7.99 6.95 20.44
C LEU A 363 7.93 6.06 21.69
N ALA A 364 6.77 5.92 22.32
CA ALA A 364 6.60 5.01 23.44
C ALA A 364 6.84 3.55 23.03
N VAL A 365 6.26 3.12 21.90
CA VAL A 365 6.47 1.79 21.33
C VAL A 365 7.93 1.58 20.88
N PHE A 366 8.57 2.60 20.31
CA PHE A 366 9.98 2.56 19.94
C PHE A 366 10.88 2.36 21.16
N ARG A 367 10.62 3.06 22.27
CA ARG A 367 11.35 2.87 23.53
C ARG A 367 11.16 1.47 24.10
N LEU A 368 9.94 0.95 24.07
CA LEU A 368 9.62 -0.40 24.58
C LEU A 368 10.33 -1.51 23.77
N SER A 369 10.46 -1.33 22.47
CA SER A 369 11.13 -2.28 21.56
C SER A 369 12.65 -2.09 21.47
N GLY A 370 13.19 -0.99 22.01
CA GLY A 370 14.59 -0.60 21.80
C GLY A 370 14.95 -0.31 20.34
N GLY A 371 13.95 -0.11 19.46
CA GLY A 371 14.15 0.04 18.02
C GLY A 371 14.48 -1.26 17.28
N ASP A 372 14.40 -2.42 17.93
CA ASP A 372 14.54 -3.73 17.27
C ASP A 372 13.31 -4.01 16.40
N PRO A 373 13.45 -4.16 15.06
CA PRO A 373 12.33 -4.44 14.15
C PRO A 373 11.47 -5.64 14.55
N ALA A 374 12.07 -6.68 15.15
CA ALA A 374 11.34 -7.88 15.55
C ALA A 374 10.32 -7.60 16.67
N GLN A 375 10.57 -6.60 17.51
CA GLN A 375 9.70 -6.17 18.60
C GLN A 375 8.87 -4.95 18.22
N LEU A 376 9.44 -4.05 17.42
CA LEU A 376 8.81 -2.80 16.99
C LEU A 376 7.59 -3.07 16.10
N TYR A 377 7.72 -3.87 15.03
CA TYR A 377 6.62 -4.08 14.08
C TYR A 377 5.36 -4.69 14.71
N PRO A 378 5.44 -5.71 15.61
CA PRO A 378 4.27 -6.17 16.35
C PRO A 378 3.60 -5.09 17.19
N LEU A 379 4.37 -4.18 17.80
CA LEU A 379 3.83 -3.09 18.60
C LEU A 379 3.25 -1.95 17.73
N GLU A 380 3.75 -1.74 16.52
CA GLU A 380 3.18 -0.81 15.55
C GLU A 380 1.75 -1.18 15.14
N PHE A 381 1.36 -2.47 15.19
CA PHE A 381 -0.05 -2.88 15.06
C PHE A 381 -0.95 -2.25 16.14
N LEU A 382 -0.43 -1.95 17.34
CA LEU A 382 -1.19 -1.25 18.38
C LEU A 382 -1.41 0.22 18.02
N VAL A 383 -0.38 0.87 17.45
CA VAL A 383 -0.45 2.26 16.98
C VAL A 383 -1.45 2.37 15.82
N ALA A 384 -1.38 1.48 14.84
CA ALA A 384 -2.33 1.41 13.74
C ALA A 384 -3.75 1.05 14.23
N GLY A 385 -3.85 0.06 15.12
CA GLY A 385 -5.11 -0.42 15.69
C GLY A 385 -5.88 0.65 16.48
N ALA A 386 -5.17 1.58 17.13
CA ALA A 386 -5.76 2.67 17.90
C ALA A 386 -6.69 3.58 17.07
N VAL A 387 -6.46 3.69 15.75
CA VAL A 387 -7.27 4.52 14.85
C VAL A 387 -8.08 3.73 13.82
N ILE A 388 -7.60 2.55 13.41
CA ILE A 388 -8.24 1.74 12.34
C ILE A 388 -9.25 0.73 12.87
N LEU A 389 -8.98 0.08 14.00
CA LEU A 389 -9.67 -1.16 14.33
C LEU A 389 -11.17 -0.94 14.57
N VAL A 390 -11.53 0.11 15.31
CA VAL A 390 -12.93 0.44 15.62
C VAL A 390 -13.77 0.67 14.37
N PRO A 391 -13.40 1.59 13.44
CA PRO A 391 -14.19 1.74 12.23
C PRO A 391 -14.18 0.50 11.34
N ALA A 392 -13.06 -0.24 11.27
CA ALA A 392 -12.99 -1.48 10.49
C ALA A 392 -13.94 -2.58 11.01
N LEU A 393 -14.16 -2.68 12.32
CA LEU A 393 -15.17 -3.58 12.90
C LEU A 393 -16.59 -3.29 12.37
N GLY A 394 -16.97 -2.02 12.32
CA GLY A 394 -18.27 -1.60 11.79
C GLY A 394 -18.43 -1.91 10.29
N LEU A 395 -17.38 -1.66 9.51
CA LEU A 395 -17.36 -1.99 8.08
C LEU A 395 -17.46 -3.51 7.85
N GLY A 396 -16.75 -4.31 8.64
CA GLY A 396 -16.76 -5.77 8.56
C GLY A 396 -18.12 -6.39 8.85
N ALA A 397 -18.86 -5.79 9.78
CA ALA A 397 -20.22 -6.23 10.14
C ALA A 397 -21.27 -5.90 9.06
N THR A 398 -21.02 -4.92 8.19
CA THR A 398 -22.04 -4.31 7.34
C THR A 398 -22.62 -5.29 6.30
N LEU A 399 -21.78 -6.00 5.55
CA LEU A 399 -22.26 -6.91 4.49
C LEU A 399 -23.07 -8.09 5.07
N PRO A 400 -22.60 -8.84 6.09
CA PRO A 400 -23.40 -9.91 6.69
C PRO A 400 -24.75 -9.43 7.24
N LEU A 401 -24.79 -8.28 7.91
CA LEU A 401 -26.02 -7.72 8.48
C LEU A 401 -27.01 -7.27 7.39
N ALA A 402 -26.51 -6.70 6.29
CA ALA A 402 -27.34 -6.32 5.15
C ALA A 402 -27.95 -7.53 4.44
N VAL A 403 -27.19 -8.63 4.29
CA VAL A 403 -27.72 -9.88 3.76
C VAL A 403 -28.79 -10.45 4.69
N GLU A 404 -28.57 -10.42 6.02
CA GLU A 404 -29.54 -10.87 7.00
C GLU A 404 -30.84 -10.03 6.96
N LEU A 405 -30.72 -8.71 6.81
CA LEU A 405 -31.85 -7.79 6.70
C LEU A 405 -32.74 -8.10 5.48
N GLU A 406 -32.14 -8.47 4.35
CA GLU A 406 -32.88 -8.80 3.12
C GLU A 406 -33.42 -10.22 3.06
N THR A 407 -32.71 -11.18 3.67
CA THR A 407 -33.06 -12.61 3.56
C THR A 407 -33.97 -13.06 4.71
N GLY A 408 -33.96 -12.37 5.85
CA GLY A 408 -34.77 -12.68 7.02
C GLY A 408 -34.59 -14.12 7.51
N GLN A 409 -35.63 -14.69 8.13
CA GLN A 409 -35.65 -16.09 8.58
C GLN A 409 -36.37 -17.06 7.60
N THR A 410 -36.89 -16.58 6.47
CA THR A 410 -37.65 -17.37 5.47
C THR A 410 -36.83 -17.93 4.30
N PRO A 411 -36.84 -19.26 4.02
CA PRO A 411 -36.11 -19.92 2.92
C PRO A 411 -36.18 -19.16 1.58
N GLY A 412 -35.02 -18.83 1.00
CA GLY A 412 -34.90 -18.00 -0.20
C GLY A 412 -33.50 -18.10 -0.81
N PRO A 413 -33.28 -17.59 -2.03
CA PRO A 413 -32.02 -17.73 -2.77
C PRO A 413 -30.93 -16.81 -2.20
N VAL A 414 -30.25 -17.26 -1.13
CA VAL A 414 -29.24 -16.48 -0.40
C VAL A 414 -28.08 -16.07 -1.32
N GLY A 415 -27.62 -16.96 -2.20
CA GLY A 415 -26.52 -16.66 -3.11
C GLY A 415 -26.82 -15.47 -4.03
N ARG A 416 -28.06 -15.30 -4.48
CA ARG A 416 -28.47 -14.13 -5.29
C ARG A 416 -28.46 -12.82 -4.50
N THR A 417 -28.88 -12.85 -3.25
CA THR A 417 -28.82 -11.68 -2.37
C THR A 417 -27.37 -11.30 -2.08
N VAL A 418 -26.54 -12.27 -1.71
CA VAL A 418 -25.10 -12.08 -1.50
C VAL A 418 -24.44 -11.51 -2.76
N SER A 419 -24.76 -12.07 -3.94
CA SER A 419 -24.25 -11.58 -5.23
C SER A 419 -24.54 -10.10 -5.44
N ARG A 420 -25.80 -9.68 -5.25
CA ARG A 420 -26.21 -8.30 -5.48
C ARG A 420 -25.54 -7.35 -4.50
N LEU A 421 -25.58 -7.67 -3.21
CA LEU A 421 -25.04 -6.79 -2.17
C LEU A 421 -23.51 -6.72 -2.24
N TYR A 422 -22.82 -7.83 -2.52
CA TYR A 422 -21.37 -7.82 -2.71
C TYR A 422 -20.97 -7.04 -3.97
N ALA A 423 -21.69 -7.19 -5.08
CA ALA A 423 -21.48 -6.38 -6.27
C ALA A 423 -21.67 -4.88 -6.01
N LEU A 424 -22.67 -4.49 -5.23
CA LEU A 424 -22.88 -3.09 -4.83
C LEU A 424 -21.79 -2.57 -3.89
N ASN A 425 -21.32 -3.40 -2.95
CA ASN A 425 -20.21 -3.06 -2.07
C ASN A 425 -18.94 -2.77 -2.88
N SER A 426 -18.57 -3.70 -3.76
CA SER A 426 -17.39 -3.57 -4.62
C SER A 426 -17.55 -2.43 -5.63
N GLY A 427 -18.75 -2.20 -6.16
CA GLY A 427 -19.04 -1.03 -7.00
C GLY A 427 -18.91 0.29 -6.22
N GLY A 428 -19.32 0.32 -4.96
CA GLY A 428 -19.05 1.43 -4.05
C GLY A 428 -17.54 1.64 -3.85
N ALA A 429 -16.79 0.56 -3.63
CA ALA A 429 -15.33 0.60 -3.50
C ALA A 429 -14.63 1.12 -4.76
N VAL A 430 -15.13 0.79 -5.97
CA VAL A 430 -14.67 1.41 -7.23
C VAL A 430 -14.81 2.93 -7.18
N VAL A 431 -15.98 3.44 -6.78
CA VAL A 431 -16.19 4.89 -6.66
C VAL A 431 -15.26 5.47 -5.58
N GLY A 432 -15.16 4.83 -4.41
CA GLY A 432 -14.32 5.28 -3.31
C GLY A 432 -12.83 5.34 -3.65
N SER A 433 -12.30 4.37 -4.39
CA SER A 433 -10.88 4.31 -4.79
C SER A 433 -10.55 5.28 -5.93
N ALA A 434 -11.40 5.37 -6.96
CA ALA A 434 -11.21 6.26 -8.10
C ALA A 434 -11.38 7.74 -7.70
N VAL A 435 -12.50 8.07 -7.04
CA VAL A 435 -12.81 9.46 -6.63
C VAL A 435 -12.00 9.86 -5.41
N GLY A 436 -11.75 8.93 -4.50
CA GLY A 436 -11.03 9.18 -3.25
C GLY A 436 -9.60 9.67 -3.44
N ALA A 437 -8.83 8.92 -4.22
CA ALA A 437 -7.42 9.20 -4.42
C ALA A 437 -7.17 10.41 -5.33
N LEU A 438 -8.04 10.65 -6.31
CA LEU A 438 -7.83 11.69 -7.34
C LEU A 438 -8.48 13.03 -7.01
N LEU A 439 -9.62 13.03 -6.30
CA LEU A 439 -10.42 14.24 -6.09
C LEU A 439 -10.58 14.56 -4.60
N VAL A 440 -11.01 13.58 -3.80
CA VAL A 440 -11.34 13.82 -2.39
C VAL A 440 -10.09 14.19 -1.61
N LEU A 441 -9.06 13.33 -1.57
CA LEU A 441 -7.86 13.58 -0.77
C LEU A 441 -7.15 14.90 -1.13
N PRO A 442 -6.88 15.21 -2.41
CA PRO A 442 -6.19 16.45 -2.77
C PRO A 442 -7.00 17.71 -2.46
N TRP A 443 -8.33 17.67 -2.61
CA TRP A 443 -9.18 18.84 -2.36
C TRP A 443 -9.53 19.03 -0.88
N MET A 444 -9.69 17.94 -0.14
CA MET A 444 -10.26 17.92 1.21
C MET A 444 -9.21 17.71 2.29
N GLY A 445 -7.99 17.33 1.91
CA GLY A 445 -6.94 16.87 2.80
C GLY A 445 -7.28 15.58 3.52
N ILE A 446 -6.31 15.02 4.24
CA ILE A 446 -6.48 13.76 4.99
C ILE A 446 -7.55 13.95 6.09
N ARG A 447 -7.42 15.00 6.91
CA ARG A 447 -8.36 15.32 7.99
C ARG A 447 -9.79 15.47 7.47
N GLY A 448 -9.97 16.26 6.42
CA GLY A 448 -11.30 16.55 5.89
C GLY A 448 -11.96 15.32 5.23
N THR A 449 -11.16 14.40 4.70
CA THR A 449 -11.62 13.12 4.16
C THR A 449 -12.17 12.22 5.27
N VAL A 450 -11.38 11.95 6.32
CA VAL A 450 -11.80 11.10 7.44
C VAL A 450 -13.01 11.69 8.16
N LEU A 451 -13.02 13.01 8.40
CA LEU A 451 -14.13 13.69 9.07
C LEU A 451 -15.45 13.51 8.32
N ARG A 452 -15.47 13.80 7.02
CA ARG A 452 -16.69 13.73 6.21
C ARG A 452 -17.12 12.29 5.92
N ALA A 453 -16.18 11.36 5.78
CA ALA A 453 -16.48 9.93 5.77
C ALA A 453 -17.16 9.50 7.08
N GLY A 454 -16.65 9.95 8.22
CA GLY A 454 -17.22 9.68 9.54
C GLY A 454 -18.65 10.22 9.69
N LEU A 455 -18.85 11.49 9.34
CA LEU A 455 -20.17 12.13 9.34
C LEU A 455 -21.16 11.42 8.40
N THR A 456 -20.69 10.94 7.25
CA THR A 456 -21.51 10.16 6.30
C THR A 456 -21.96 8.85 6.95
N SER A 457 -21.06 8.12 7.62
CA SER A 457 -21.44 6.91 8.38
C SER A 457 -22.44 7.19 9.49
N LEU A 458 -22.30 8.31 10.22
CA LEU A 458 -23.27 8.72 11.26
C LEU A 458 -24.64 9.06 10.67
N ALA A 459 -24.69 9.71 9.51
CA ALA A 459 -25.93 9.99 8.80
C ALA A 459 -26.61 8.69 8.34
N VAL A 460 -25.83 7.75 7.79
CA VAL A 460 -26.33 6.42 7.39
C VAL A 460 -26.86 5.64 8.61
N ALA A 461 -26.17 5.71 9.75
CA ALA A 461 -26.64 5.13 11.01
C ALA A 461 -28.00 5.71 11.43
N GLY A 462 -28.15 7.03 11.38
CA GLY A 462 -29.42 7.71 11.67
C GLY A 462 -30.56 7.24 10.77
N VAL A 463 -30.31 7.15 9.46
CA VAL A 463 -31.28 6.62 8.49
C VAL A 463 -31.69 5.17 8.83
N CYS A 464 -30.74 4.31 9.20
CA CYS A 464 -31.03 2.94 9.63
C CYS A 464 -31.93 2.88 10.88
N PHE A 465 -31.67 3.72 11.89
CA PHE A 465 -32.49 3.77 13.10
C PHE A 465 -33.91 4.30 12.86
N LEU A 466 -34.07 5.24 11.93
CA LEU A 466 -35.39 5.74 11.50
C LEU A 466 -36.16 4.71 10.67
N ALA A 467 -35.48 4.01 9.76
CA ALA A 467 -36.10 3.04 8.86
C ALA A 467 -36.46 1.72 9.58
N PHE A 468 -35.71 1.34 10.62
CA PHE A 468 -35.90 0.09 11.36
C PHE A 468 -35.94 0.32 12.88
N PRO A 469 -36.90 1.10 13.39
CA PRO A 469 -36.97 1.43 14.81
C PRO A 469 -37.25 0.18 15.65
N GLY A 470 -36.59 0.08 16.80
CA GLY A 470 -36.87 -0.96 17.80
C GLY A 470 -38.28 -0.83 18.42
N ARG A 471 -38.61 -1.71 19.37
CA ARG A 471 -39.93 -1.71 20.06
C ARG A 471 -40.30 -0.37 20.72
N ARG A 472 -39.32 0.49 21.04
CA ARG A 472 -39.52 1.83 21.63
C ARG A 472 -39.18 2.91 20.60
N ARG A 473 -40.19 3.40 19.86
CA ARG A 473 -40.01 4.37 18.75
C ARG A 473 -39.33 5.68 19.18
N LEU A 474 -39.62 6.21 20.38
CA LEU A 474 -38.99 7.42 20.91
C LEU A 474 -37.47 7.28 21.07
N LEU A 475 -37.00 6.13 21.57
CA LEU A 475 -35.56 5.83 21.65
C LEU A 475 -34.94 5.68 20.26
N GLY A 476 -35.71 5.23 19.26
CA GLY A 476 -35.29 5.20 17.86
C GLY A 476 -35.08 6.59 17.26
N TYR A 477 -35.97 7.55 17.55
CA TYR A 477 -35.81 8.94 17.10
C TYR A 477 -34.62 9.64 17.78
N LEU A 478 -34.45 9.45 19.09
CA LEU A 478 -33.28 9.96 19.81
C LEU A 478 -31.98 9.33 19.29
N ALA A 479 -31.97 8.02 19.04
CA ALA A 479 -30.84 7.33 18.43
C ALA A 479 -30.57 7.74 16.98
N ALA A 480 -31.54 8.31 16.27
CA ALA A 480 -31.35 8.81 14.91
C ALA A 480 -30.74 10.22 14.86
N VAL A 481 -31.10 11.08 15.81
CA VAL A 481 -30.66 12.48 15.85
C VAL A 481 -29.35 12.65 16.63
N ALA A 482 -29.13 11.86 17.67
CA ALA A 482 -27.94 11.97 18.51
C ALA A 482 -26.62 11.74 17.75
N PRO A 483 -26.46 10.75 16.86
CA PRO A 483 -25.18 10.51 16.21
C PRO A 483 -24.72 11.66 15.29
N PRO A 484 -25.54 12.20 14.37
CA PRO A 484 -25.16 13.37 13.59
C PRO A 484 -24.87 14.58 14.46
N ALA A 485 -25.66 14.82 15.52
CA ALA A 485 -25.45 15.94 16.45
C ALA A 485 -24.12 15.81 17.22
N VAL A 486 -23.80 14.60 17.71
CA VAL A 486 -22.50 14.29 18.31
C VAL A 486 -21.37 14.46 17.31
N GLY A 487 -21.57 14.06 16.05
CA GLY A 487 -20.61 14.28 14.97
C GLY A 487 -20.30 15.75 14.75
N VAL A 488 -21.34 16.60 14.70
CA VAL A 488 -21.19 18.07 14.59
C VAL A 488 -20.48 18.65 15.83
N GLY A 489 -20.86 18.21 17.03
CA GLY A 489 -20.17 18.65 18.27
C GLY A 489 -18.71 18.22 18.32
N ALA A 490 -18.39 16.99 17.88
CA ALA A 490 -17.03 16.48 17.80
C ALA A 490 -16.17 17.30 16.83
N VAL A 491 -16.72 17.79 15.71
CA VAL A 491 -15.97 18.67 14.78
C VAL A 491 -15.42 19.92 15.49
N LEU A 492 -16.17 20.45 16.47
CA LEU A 492 -15.80 21.65 17.22
C LEU A 492 -14.80 21.38 18.36
N VAL A 493 -14.76 20.13 18.87
CA VAL A 493 -14.00 19.77 20.09
C VAL A 493 -12.77 18.91 19.79
N VAL A 494 -12.79 18.11 18.72
CA VAL A 494 -11.66 17.26 18.34
C VAL A 494 -10.44 18.15 18.08
N PRO A 495 -9.31 17.90 18.78
CA PRO A 495 -8.13 18.74 18.69
C PRO A 495 -7.73 18.99 17.24
N ALA A 496 -7.31 20.22 16.96
CA ALA A 496 -6.90 20.60 15.62
C ALA A 496 -5.77 19.67 15.16
N TRP A 497 -5.93 19.06 13.98
CA TRP A 497 -4.84 18.46 13.22
C TRP A 497 -3.66 19.43 13.22
N ARG A 498 -2.51 18.97 13.71
CA ARG A 498 -1.29 19.78 13.85
C ARG A 498 -0.27 19.35 12.81
N PRO A 499 -0.15 20.07 11.69
CA PRO A 499 0.82 19.78 10.65
C PRO A 499 2.25 19.63 11.18
N ASP A 500 2.65 20.51 12.11
CA ASP A 500 3.99 20.55 12.67
C ASP A 500 4.35 19.27 13.44
N VAL A 501 3.38 18.74 14.20
CA VAL A 501 3.55 17.48 14.95
C VAL A 501 3.50 16.27 14.01
N MET A 502 2.54 16.27 13.08
CA MET A 502 2.33 15.14 12.15
C MET A 502 3.47 15.01 11.14
N THR A 503 4.05 16.12 10.68
CA THR A 503 5.19 16.10 9.73
C THR A 503 6.55 16.23 10.41
N SER A 504 6.62 16.02 11.74
CA SER A 504 7.86 16.14 12.52
C SER A 504 8.95 15.13 12.14
N GLY A 505 8.60 14.07 11.40
CA GLY A 505 9.53 13.01 11.00
C GLY A 505 9.88 12.05 12.13
N VAL A 506 8.95 11.84 13.07
CA VAL A 506 9.18 11.03 14.28
C VAL A 506 9.76 9.65 13.98
N ALA A 507 9.31 9.00 12.90
CA ALA A 507 9.83 7.71 12.45
C ALA A 507 11.33 7.73 12.14
N VAL A 508 11.85 8.85 11.61
CA VAL A 508 13.26 9.01 11.22
C VAL A 508 14.11 9.40 12.44
N TYR A 509 13.57 10.20 13.34
CA TYR A 509 14.29 10.73 14.50
C TYR A 509 14.11 9.94 15.79
N ALA A 510 13.36 8.84 15.75
CA ALA A 510 12.99 8.03 16.92
C ALA A 510 14.18 7.66 17.80
N ARG A 511 15.28 7.19 17.20
CA ARG A 511 16.51 6.80 17.91
C ARG A 511 17.12 7.97 18.68
N GLY A 512 17.19 9.16 18.08
CA GLY A 512 17.71 10.36 18.75
C GLY A 512 16.81 10.86 19.87
N LEU A 513 15.50 10.61 19.76
CA LEU A 513 14.48 11.03 20.75
C LEU A 513 14.22 9.99 21.85
N ALA A 514 14.68 8.75 21.68
CA ALA A 514 14.43 7.67 22.61
C ALA A 514 14.92 7.99 24.03
N GLY A 515 16.07 8.65 24.15
CA GLY A 515 16.64 9.11 25.42
C GLY A 515 16.28 10.55 25.81
N ALA A 516 15.47 11.26 25.01
CA ALA A 516 15.11 12.65 25.30
C ALA A 516 14.13 12.74 26.48
N SER A 517 14.23 13.81 27.28
CA SER A 517 13.22 14.08 28.32
C SER A 517 11.85 14.38 27.69
N PRO A 518 10.73 14.15 28.39
CA PRO A 518 9.39 14.45 27.86
C PRO A 518 9.20 15.92 27.46
N ARG A 519 9.97 16.86 28.05
CA ARG A 519 9.99 18.26 27.62
C ARG A 519 10.70 18.41 26.29
N ALA A 520 11.92 17.89 26.17
CA ALA A 520 12.69 17.93 24.92
C ALA A 520 11.97 17.25 23.74
N GLU A 521 11.26 16.14 24.01
CA GLU A 521 10.41 15.48 23.02
C GLU A 521 9.27 16.39 22.54
N ARG A 522 8.51 16.98 23.47
CA ARG A 522 7.43 17.91 23.11
C ARG A 522 7.97 19.15 22.38
N ASP A 523 9.11 19.67 22.80
CA ASP A 523 9.75 20.80 22.16
C ASP A 523 10.21 20.41 20.75
N PHE A 524 10.79 19.24 20.55
CA PHE A 524 11.13 18.73 19.21
C PHE A 524 9.88 18.62 18.33
N LEU A 525 8.78 18.06 18.82
CA LEU A 525 7.55 17.87 18.04
C LEU A 525 6.85 19.19 17.70
N ARG A 526 7.12 20.28 18.45
CA ARG A 526 6.38 21.55 18.35
C ARG A 526 7.23 22.78 18.01
N SER A 527 8.55 22.61 17.84
CA SER A 527 9.50 23.73 17.64
C SER A 527 9.60 24.21 16.20
N GLU A 528 8.94 23.54 15.26
CA GLU A 528 9.04 23.89 13.85
C GLU A 528 7.96 24.89 13.42
N ARG A 529 8.38 25.97 12.76
CA ARG A 529 7.46 26.86 12.08
C ARG A 529 7.18 26.31 10.69
N VAL A 530 5.97 25.81 10.47
CA VAL A 530 5.51 25.31 9.17
C VAL A 530 5.28 26.50 8.24
N LEU A 531 6.05 26.55 7.15
CA LEU A 531 5.96 27.55 6.09
C LEU A 531 5.06 27.09 4.94
N PHE A 532 4.99 25.78 4.72
CA PHE A 532 4.17 25.14 3.71
C PHE A 532 3.67 23.79 4.22
N TYR A 533 2.42 23.44 3.92
CA TYR A 533 1.83 22.13 4.18
C TYR A 533 0.79 21.83 3.11
N GLU A 534 0.90 20.68 2.48
CA GLU A 534 -0.09 20.21 1.52
C GLU A 534 -0.17 18.68 1.51
N ASP A 535 -1.40 18.16 1.56
CA ASP A 535 -1.66 16.75 1.28
C ASP A 535 -1.73 16.57 -0.25
N GLY A 536 -0.59 16.27 -0.87
CA GLY A 536 -0.43 16.11 -2.30
C GLY A 536 -1.07 14.83 -2.86
N LEU A 537 -0.79 14.54 -4.14
CA LEU A 537 -1.35 13.37 -4.80
C LEU A 537 -0.78 12.07 -4.22
N THR A 538 0.54 12.01 -4.08
CA THR A 538 1.33 10.82 -3.73
C THR A 538 1.94 10.89 -2.33
N ALA A 539 2.18 12.10 -1.81
CA ALA A 539 2.80 12.35 -0.50
C ALA A 539 2.18 13.55 0.21
N THR A 540 2.31 13.63 1.53
CA THR A 540 2.11 14.90 2.25
C THR A 540 3.44 15.65 2.23
N VAL A 541 3.43 16.89 1.73
CA VAL A 541 4.62 17.73 1.61
C VAL A 541 4.54 18.84 2.63
N SER A 542 5.62 19.08 3.37
CA SER A 542 5.73 20.24 4.24
C SER A 542 7.09 20.90 4.14
N VAL A 543 7.12 22.21 4.36
CA VAL A 543 8.36 22.97 4.54
C VAL A 543 8.33 23.57 5.92
N GLY A 544 9.31 23.21 6.72
CA GLY A 544 9.45 23.71 8.08
C GLY A 544 10.73 24.51 8.24
N HIS A 545 10.70 25.48 9.13
CA HIS A 545 11.86 26.27 9.51
C HIS A 545 12.17 26.09 10.99
N ARG A 546 13.40 25.65 11.29
CA ARG A 546 13.90 25.43 12.65
C ARG A 546 15.35 25.84 12.74
N ALA A 547 15.69 26.66 13.73
CA ALA A 547 17.07 27.08 14.01
C ALA A 547 17.86 27.61 12.78
N GLY A 548 17.21 28.38 11.90
CA GLY A 548 17.84 28.93 10.68
C GLY A 548 17.95 27.95 9.51
N VAL A 549 17.49 26.72 9.67
CA VAL A 549 17.43 25.71 8.61
C VAL A 549 15.99 25.59 8.11
N MET A 550 15.84 25.64 6.79
CA MET A 550 14.60 25.29 6.11
C MET A 550 14.72 23.88 5.56
N ALA A 551 13.75 23.02 5.85
CA ALA A 551 13.73 21.64 5.38
C ALA A 551 12.39 21.31 4.71
N LEU A 552 12.48 20.83 3.47
CA LEU A 552 11.39 20.25 2.72
C LEU A 552 11.29 18.78 3.09
N ARG A 553 10.08 18.34 3.45
CA ARG A 553 9.78 16.99 3.87
C ARG A 553 8.72 16.37 3.01
N VAL A 554 8.93 15.10 2.66
CA VAL A 554 7.93 14.24 2.03
C VAL A 554 7.56 13.15 3.03
N ASN A 555 6.28 13.08 3.40
CA ASN A 555 5.77 12.23 4.48
C ASN A 555 6.55 12.37 5.80
N GLY A 556 6.92 13.60 6.15
CA GLY A 556 7.64 13.92 7.40
C GLY A 556 9.14 13.61 7.37
N LYS A 557 9.65 12.91 6.35
CA LYS A 557 11.08 12.68 6.16
C LYS A 557 11.70 13.87 5.41
N PRO A 558 12.82 14.47 5.87
CA PRO A 558 13.51 15.52 5.12
C PRO A 558 14.18 14.98 3.86
N ASP A 559 13.83 15.56 2.70
CA ASP A 559 14.40 15.22 1.39
C ASP A 559 15.33 16.30 0.86
N ALA A 560 15.16 17.54 1.32
CA ALA A 560 16.07 18.62 1.01
C ALA A 560 16.07 19.65 2.14
N SER A 561 17.22 20.27 2.41
CA SER A 561 17.28 21.38 3.36
C SER A 561 18.39 22.38 3.03
N THR A 562 18.36 23.52 3.72
CA THR A 562 19.45 24.50 3.72
C THR A 562 20.56 24.16 4.72
N ALA A 563 20.52 23.00 5.38
CA ALA A 563 21.57 22.57 6.28
C ALA A 563 22.88 22.32 5.50
N PRO A 564 24.06 22.62 6.08
CA PRO A 564 25.34 22.45 5.39
C PRO A 564 25.60 21.04 4.83
N VAL A 565 25.14 20.00 5.54
CA VAL A 565 25.27 18.59 5.13
C VAL A 565 24.49 18.34 3.83
N ASP A 566 23.19 18.65 3.81
CA ASP A 566 22.32 18.45 2.65
C ASP A 566 22.72 19.35 1.48
N MET A 567 23.17 20.59 1.75
CA MET A 567 23.67 21.49 0.71
C MET A 567 24.93 20.94 0.03
N GLY A 568 25.79 20.24 0.79
CA GLY A 568 26.93 19.50 0.24
C GLY A 568 26.49 18.47 -0.78
N THR A 569 25.49 17.66 -0.42
CA THR A 569 24.94 16.60 -1.27
C THR A 569 24.26 17.16 -2.53
N GLN A 570 23.29 18.06 -2.38
CA GLN A 570 22.54 18.65 -3.50
C GLN A 570 23.45 19.33 -4.54
N LEU A 571 24.48 20.07 -4.07
CA LEU A 571 25.41 20.74 -4.99
C LEU A 571 26.38 19.76 -5.66
N LEU A 572 26.98 18.84 -4.90
CA LEU A 572 27.97 17.91 -5.47
C LEU A 572 27.34 16.91 -6.43
N LEU A 573 26.10 16.49 -6.18
CA LEU A 573 25.39 15.56 -7.05
C LEU A 573 25.17 16.13 -8.46
N ALA A 574 24.96 17.44 -8.59
CA ALA A 574 24.97 18.14 -9.87
C ALA A 574 26.39 18.39 -10.40
N HIS A 575 27.29 18.97 -9.59
CA HIS A 575 28.58 19.44 -10.08
C HIS A 575 29.54 18.30 -10.44
N LEU A 576 29.56 17.17 -9.73
CA LEU A 576 30.51 16.07 -9.98
C LEU A 576 30.42 15.49 -11.41
N PRO A 577 29.27 14.98 -11.88
CA PRO A 577 29.19 14.44 -13.23
C PRO A 577 29.47 15.53 -14.29
N LEU A 578 29.04 16.77 -14.06
CA LEU A 578 29.26 17.88 -14.98
C LEU A 578 30.72 18.37 -15.02
N LEU A 579 31.49 18.20 -13.94
CA LEU A 579 32.93 18.44 -13.95
C LEU A 579 33.69 17.33 -14.69
N LEU A 580 33.20 16.09 -14.64
CA LEU A 580 33.84 14.92 -15.26
C LEU A 580 33.49 14.72 -16.74
N HIS A 581 32.32 15.17 -17.20
CA HIS A 581 31.87 15.02 -18.58
C HIS A 581 32.60 15.98 -19.53
N PRO A 582 33.10 15.59 -20.72
CA PRO A 582 33.91 16.48 -21.56
C PRO A 582 33.16 17.71 -22.10
N SER A 583 31.89 17.58 -22.47
CA SER A 583 31.09 18.70 -23.00
C SER A 583 29.58 18.46 -22.81
N PRO A 584 29.03 18.64 -21.58
CA PRO A 584 27.63 18.33 -21.32
C PRO A 584 26.72 19.42 -21.90
N ARG A 585 25.64 19.03 -22.60
CA ARG A 585 24.64 19.93 -23.19
C ARG A 585 23.22 19.63 -22.74
N ASP A 586 22.85 18.36 -22.62
CA ASP A 586 21.52 17.91 -22.18
C ASP A 586 21.63 17.15 -20.86
N ALA A 587 20.87 17.59 -19.87
CA ALA A 587 20.83 16.94 -18.56
C ALA A 587 19.40 16.54 -18.16
N LEU A 588 19.28 15.44 -17.42
CA LEU A 588 18.06 15.04 -16.73
C LEU A 588 18.33 15.02 -15.22
N VAL A 589 17.47 15.64 -14.43
CA VAL A 589 17.48 15.55 -12.96
C VAL A 589 16.21 14.82 -12.52
N ILE A 590 16.38 13.70 -11.82
CA ILE A 590 15.32 12.89 -11.23
C ILE A 590 15.17 13.29 -9.76
N GLY A 591 14.03 13.89 -9.44
CA GLY A 591 13.73 14.52 -8.15
C GLY A 591 14.03 16.01 -8.17
N LEU A 592 13.05 16.86 -7.87
CA LEU A 592 13.24 18.31 -7.79
C LEU A 592 13.72 18.74 -6.40
N GLY A 593 13.10 18.23 -5.34
CA GLY A 593 13.40 18.61 -3.96
C GLY A 593 13.32 20.13 -3.75
N SER A 594 14.40 20.74 -3.26
CA SER A 594 14.53 22.20 -3.10
C SER A 594 14.84 22.95 -4.41
N GLY A 595 15.05 22.25 -5.52
CA GLY A 595 15.56 22.81 -6.78
C GLY A 595 17.05 23.12 -6.80
N VAL A 596 17.79 22.98 -5.68
CA VAL A 596 19.22 23.31 -5.62
C VAL A 596 20.05 22.53 -6.64
N THR A 597 19.77 21.24 -6.81
CA THR A 597 20.49 20.37 -7.76
C THR A 597 20.27 20.84 -9.21
N GLY A 598 19.02 21.09 -9.61
CA GLY A 598 18.71 21.66 -10.94
C GLY A 598 19.34 23.04 -11.15
N GLY A 599 19.27 23.91 -10.16
CA GLY A 599 19.93 25.22 -10.19
C GLY A 599 21.46 25.13 -10.29
N ALA A 600 22.08 24.10 -9.69
CA ALA A 600 23.50 23.84 -9.82
C ALA A 600 23.88 23.31 -11.22
N VAL A 601 23.02 22.50 -11.85
CA VAL A 601 23.19 22.04 -13.24
C VAL A 601 23.20 23.24 -14.21
N LEU A 602 22.29 24.21 -14.03
CA LEU A 602 22.16 25.39 -14.89
C LEU A 602 23.37 26.36 -14.85
N ARG A 603 24.28 26.19 -13.89
CA ARG A 603 25.55 26.95 -13.80
C ARG A 603 26.63 26.46 -14.76
N HIS A 604 26.42 25.29 -15.36
CA HIS A 604 27.25 24.73 -16.41
C HIS A 604 26.68 25.09 -17.79
N PRO A 605 27.44 24.92 -18.88
CA PRO A 605 27.01 25.26 -20.25
C PRO A 605 25.96 24.28 -20.82
N ILE A 606 24.91 24.01 -20.05
CA ILE A 606 23.76 23.19 -20.42
C ILE A 606 22.83 24.00 -21.33
N SER A 607 22.39 23.36 -22.41
CA SER A 607 21.41 23.89 -23.37
C SER A 607 19.97 23.53 -22.99
N ARG A 608 19.76 22.34 -22.40
CA ARG A 608 18.46 21.84 -21.96
C ARG A 608 18.59 21.02 -20.69
N LEU A 609 17.73 21.30 -19.72
CA LEU A 609 17.60 20.55 -18.47
C LEU A 609 16.17 20.04 -18.35
N THR A 610 16.00 18.72 -18.37
CA THR A 610 14.73 18.10 -17.98
C THR A 610 14.76 17.85 -16.47
N VAL A 611 13.73 18.27 -15.75
CA VAL A 611 13.54 17.92 -14.33
C VAL A 611 12.29 17.08 -14.22
N VAL A 612 12.40 15.88 -13.64
CA VAL A 612 11.24 15.03 -13.37
C VAL A 612 10.93 15.02 -11.88
N GLU A 613 9.69 15.37 -11.54
CA GLU A 613 9.20 15.40 -10.16
C GLU A 613 7.89 14.61 -10.07
N LEU A 614 7.79 13.71 -9.09
CA LEU A 614 6.62 12.86 -8.90
C LEU A 614 5.45 13.64 -8.28
N GLU A 615 5.75 14.56 -7.37
CA GLU A 615 4.75 15.20 -6.52
C GLU A 615 4.58 16.70 -6.86
N PRO A 616 3.42 17.10 -7.43
CA PRO A 616 3.13 18.51 -7.71
C PRO A 616 3.29 19.44 -6.50
N ALA A 617 3.02 18.95 -5.29
CA ALA A 617 3.21 19.74 -4.07
C ALA A 617 4.70 20.06 -3.79
N VAL A 618 5.64 19.21 -4.21
CA VAL A 618 7.09 19.51 -4.14
C VAL A 618 7.44 20.66 -5.08
N VAL A 619 6.85 20.72 -6.28
CA VAL A 619 7.06 21.84 -7.22
C VAL A 619 6.67 23.17 -6.57
N ARG A 620 5.48 23.25 -5.95
CA ARG A 620 5.04 24.46 -5.23
C ARG A 620 5.93 24.78 -4.03
N ALA A 621 6.29 23.76 -3.24
CA ALA A 621 7.14 23.92 -2.06
C ALA A 621 8.57 24.38 -2.41
N SER A 622 9.12 23.93 -3.54
CA SER A 622 10.49 24.25 -3.98
C SER A 622 10.72 25.74 -4.17
N ARG A 623 9.66 26.51 -4.48
CA ARG A 623 9.71 27.97 -4.65
C ARG A 623 10.16 28.70 -3.38
N LEU A 624 9.95 28.12 -2.20
CA LEU A 624 10.48 28.68 -0.95
C LEU A 624 12.02 28.65 -0.87
N PHE A 625 12.67 27.86 -1.73
CA PHE A 625 14.12 27.70 -1.83
C PHE A 625 14.72 28.47 -3.02
N ASP A 626 13.94 29.25 -3.78
CA ASP A 626 14.41 29.99 -4.96
C ASP A 626 15.62 30.90 -4.65
N GLY A 627 15.68 31.47 -3.44
CA GLY A 627 16.82 32.27 -2.98
C GLY A 627 18.14 31.51 -2.84
N VAL A 628 18.11 30.18 -2.68
CA VAL A 628 19.31 29.33 -2.57
C VAL A 628 19.57 28.46 -3.79
N SER A 629 18.51 28.08 -4.52
CA SER A 629 18.59 27.28 -5.75
C SER A 629 18.91 28.15 -6.98
N GLY A 630 18.50 29.42 -6.98
CA GLY A 630 18.60 30.31 -8.13
C GLY A 630 17.39 30.18 -9.07
N ALA A 631 16.21 29.86 -8.52
CA ALA A 631 14.93 29.79 -9.23
C ALA A 631 14.98 29.00 -10.55
N PRO A 632 15.45 27.73 -10.55
CA PRO A 632 15.69 26.97 -11.79
C PRO A 632 14.43 26.81 -12.64
N LEU A 633 13.24 26.78 -12.04
CA LEU A 633 11.98 26.61 -12.76
C LEU A 633 11.58 27.83 -13.61
N ASP A 634 12.24 28.97 -13.43
CA ASP A 634 12.02 30.17 -14.26
C ASP A 634 13.04 30.29 -15.40
N ASP A 635 14.05 29.41 -15.45
CA ASP A 635 15.03 29.38 -16.52
C ASP A 635 14.42 28.73 -17.78
N PRO A 636 14.48 29.37 -18.95
CA PRO A 636 13.86 28.86 -20.18
C PRO A 636 14.49 27.55 -20.69
N ARG A 637 15.66 27.16 -20.17
CA ARG A 637 16.30 25.88 -20.48
C ARG A 637 15.68 24.71 -19.72
N VAL A 638 14.84 24.97 -18.71
CA VAL A 638 14.24 23.94 -17.87
C VAL A 638 12.91 23.46 -18.42
N HIS A 639 12.80 22.15 -18.60
CA HIS A 639 11.57 21.45 -18.89
C HIS A 639 11.16 20.60 -17.68
N LEU A 640 10.16 21.07 -16.93
CA LEU A 640 9.61 20.34 -15.79
C LEU A 640 8.56 19.34 -16.26
N VAL A 641 8.76 18.06 -15.95
CA VAL A 641 7.80 16.98 -16.21
C VAL A 641 7.31 16.43 -14.87
N VAL A 642 6.01 16.59 -14.60
CA VAL A 642 5.40 16.08 -13.37
C VAL A 642 4.89 14.66 -13.59
N THR A 643 5.75 13.67 -13.34
CA THR A 643 5.45 12.26 -13.55
C THR A 643 6.43 11.37 -12.78
N ASP A 644 6.16 10.07 -12.78
CA ASP A 644 7.08 9.06 -12.26
C ASP A 644 8.30 8.92 -13.19
N ALA A 645 9.51 8.91 -12.62
CA ALA A 645 10.75 8.91 -13.40
C ALA A 645 10.91 7.66 -14.28
N ARG A 646 10.41 6.50 -13.86
CA ARG A 646 10.45 5.27 -14.65
C ARG A 646 9.50 5.37 -15.84
N THR A 647 8.32 5.97 -15.62
CA THR A 647 7.38 6.30 -16.69
C THR A 647 8.02 7.20 -17.73
N LEU A 648 8.68 8.28 -17.30
CA LEU A 648 9.40 9.18 -18.21
C LEU A 648 10.46 8.42 -19.01
N LEU A 649 11.37 7.69 -18.35
CA LEU A 649 12.45 6.97 -19.01
C LEU A 649 11.95 5.87 -19.97
N ARG A 650 10.78 5.29 -19.72
CA ARG A 650 10.15 4.32 -20.64
C ARG A 650 9.60 5.01 -21.90
N LEU A 651 8.89 6.13 -21.74
CA LEU A 651 8.13 6.77 -22.82
C LEU A 651 8.93 7.78 -23.64
N THR A 652 9.90 8.46 -23.02
CA THR A 652 10.70 9.48 -23.69
C THR A 652 11.55 8.88 -24.81
N ARG A 653 11.88 9.64 -25.85
CA ARG A 653 12.90 9.27 -26.84
C ARG A 653 14.18 10.07 -26.68
N ASP A 654 14.16 11.07 -25.82
CA ASP A 654 15.32 11.90 -25.54
C ASP A 654 16.47 11.09 -24.95
N ARG A 655 17.69 11.55 -25.27
CA ARG A 655 18.93 11.05 -24.69
C ARG A 655 19.69 12.20 -24.06
N TYR A 656 20.35 11.90 -22.94
CA TYR A 656 21.02 12.87 -22.09
C TYR A 656 22.52 12.60 -22.03
N ASP A 657 23.31 13.67 -21.89
CA ASP A 657 24.74 13.58 -21.63
C ASP A 657 24.99 13.25 -20.15
N VAL A 658 24.14 13.81 -19.27
CA VAL A 658 24.20 13.58 -17.83
C VAL A 658 22.80 13.31 -17.30
N ILE A 659 22.64 12.23 -16.54
CA ILE A 659 21.44 11.96 -15.77
C ILE A 659 21.84 11.98 -14.29
N VAL A 660 21.15 12.79 -13.50
CA VAL A 660 21.33 12.92 -12.06
C VAL A 660 20.11 12.33 -11.36
N SER A 661 20.32 11.38 -10.46
CA SER A 661 19.29 10.67 -9.73
C SER A 661 19.41 10.98 -8.23
N GLU A 662 18.48 11.82 -7.74
CA GLU A 662 18.36 12.22 -6.33
C GLU A 662 16.98 11.82 -5.77
N PRO A 663 16.66 10.52 -5.74
CA PRO A 663 15.42 10.06 -5.12
C PRO A 663 15.50 10.16 -3.59
N SER A 664 14.37 9.90 -2.93
CA SER A 664 14.37 9.70 -1.48
C SER A 664 15.07 8.40 -1.06
N ASN A 665 15.08 8.13 0.24
CA ASN A 665 15.83 7.02 0.82
C ASN A 665 15.27 5.66 0.41
N PRO A 666 16.13 4.65 0.16
CA PRO A 666 15.72 3.35 -0.36
C PRO A 666 14.89 2.47 0.60
N TRP A 667 14.71 2.88 1.86
CA TRP A 667 13.76 2.24 2.78
C TRP A 667 12.30 2.62 2.49
N MET A 668 12.06 3.67 1.68
CA MET A 668 10.74 4.06 1.23
C MET A 668 10.37 3.29 -0.04
N THR A 669 9.21 2.63 -0.06
CA THR A 669 8.81 1.71 -1.14
C THR A 669 8.90 2.32 -2.55
N VAL A 670 8.43 3.56 -2.73
CA VAL A 670 8.47 4.23 -4.04
C VAL A 670 9.92 4.50 -4.48
N ALA A 671 10.75 5.02 -3.58
CA ALA A 671 12.15 5.34 -3.87
C ALA A 671 13.00 4.08 -4.09
N ALA A 672 12.73 2.99 -3.38
CA ALA A 672 13.43 1.70 -3.53
C ALA A 672 13.43 1.19 -4.98
N SER A 673 12.37 1.49 -5.75
CA SER A 673 12.25 1.12 -7.16
C SER A 673 13.22 1.84 -8.10
N LEU A 674 13.90 2.88 -7.61
CA LEU A 674 14.94 3.66 -8.31
C LEU A 674 16.36 3.19 -7.95
N PHE A 675 16.47 2.05 -7.28
CA PHE A 675 17.75 1.42 -6.91
C PHE A 675 17.85 -0.03 -7.44
N THR A 676 16.99 -0.42 -8.37
CA THR A 676 17.00 -1.77 -8.98
C THR A 676 17.87 -1.79 -10.24
N ARG A 677 18.35 -2.98 -10.59
CA ARG A 677 19.06 -3.21 -11.85
C ARG A 677 18.24 -2.71 -13.06
N GLU A 678 16.95 -3.02 -13.09
CA GLU A 678 16.05 -2.69 -14.18
C GLU A 678 15.88 -1.17 -14.34
N PHE A 679 15.85 -0.41 -13.23
CA PHE A 679 15.84 1.05 -13.30
C PHE A 679 17.16 1.60 -13.87
N PHE A 680 18.30 1.09 -13.42
CA PHE A 680 19.59 1.52 -13.98
C PHE A 680 19.71 1.17 -15.46
N GLU A 681 19.18 0.02 -15.91
CA GLU A 681 19.12 -0.34 -17.33
C GLU A 681 18.24 0.63 -18.14
N LEU A 682 17.10 1.07 -17.59
CA LEU A 682 16.26 2.13 -18.19
C LEU A 682 17.02 3.45 -18.31
N ALA A 683 17.72 3.88 -17.25
CA ALA A 683 18.51 5.11 -17.28
C ALA A 683 19.66 5.02 -18.29
N ARG A 684 20.38 3.89 -18.33
CA ARG A 684 21.45 3.61 -19.29
C ARG A 684 20.95 3.72 -20.73
N ALA A 685 19.75 3.20 -21.03
CA ALA A 685 19.17 3.27 -22.37
C ALA A 685 18.93 4.71 -22.86
N ARG A 686 18.81 5.68 -21.94
CA ARG A 686 18.62 7.12 -22.21
C ARG A 686 19.90 7.95 -22.11
N LEU A 687 21.06 7.33 -21.91
CA LEU A 687 22.34 8.04 -22.05
C LEU A 687 22.77 8.10 -23.53
N ARG A 688 23.49 9.18 -23.86
CA ARG A 688 24.32 9.25 -25.07
C ARG A 688 25.63 8.49 -24.87
N PRO A 689 26.35 8.13 -25.96
CA PRO A 689 27.72 7.62 -25.85
C PRO A 689 28.60 8.56 -25.02
N GLY A 690 29.38 8.00 -24.09
CA GLY A 690 30.16 8.75 -23.10
C GLY A 690 29.34 9.48 -22.01
N GLY A 691 28.02 9.31 -21.97
CA GLY A 691 27.15 9.93 -20.99
C GLY A 691 27.38 9.38 -19.57
N LEU A 692 27.06 10.20 -18.57
CA LEU A 692 27.27 9.88 -17.15
C LEU A 692 25.95 9.78 -16.40
N PHE A 693 25.81 8.76 -15.57
CA PHE A 693 24.72 8.64 -14.60
C PHE A 693 25.28 8.91 -13.20
N ALA A 694 24.68 9.83 -12.44
CA ALA A 694 25.04 10.11 -11.06
C ALA A 694 23.91 9.66 -10.12
N GLN A 695 24.23 8.82 -9.14
CA GLN A 695 23.28 8.28 -8.18
C GLN A 695 23.69 8.66 -6.75
N TRP A 696 22.78 9.29 -6.02
CA TRP A 696 22.91 9.48 -4.58
C TRP A 696 22.67 8.17 -3.82
N LEU A 697 23.44 7.95 -2.73
CA LEU A 697 23.27 6.85 -1.79
C LEU A 697 23.54 7.33 -0.35
N GLN A 698 22.70 6.92 0.60
CA GLN A 698 22.95 7.13 2.03
C GLN A 698 23.99 6.12 2.57
N LEU A 699 24.79 6.56 3.56
CA LEU A 699 25.66 5.68 4.36
C LEU A 699 25.11 5.41 5.77
N TYR A 700 24.04 6.08 6.17
CA TYR A 700 23.32 5.86 7.42
C TYR A 700 22.15 4.88 7.20
N ALA A 701 21.60 4.29 8.27
CA ALA A 701 20.42 3.42 8.21
C ALA A 701 20.51 2.27 7.17
N LEU A 702 21.73 1.84 6.81
CA LEU A 702 22.00 0.93 5.70
C LEU A 702 23.20 0.05 6.07
N THR A 703 23.03 -1.26 6.18
CA THR A 703 24.16 -2.16 6.53
C THR A 703 25.19 -2.26 5.40
N PRO A 704 26.44 -2.65 5.71
CA PRO A 704 27.47 -2.88 4.68
C PRO A 704 27.04 -3.88 3.59
N ASP A 705 26.27 -4.91 3.94
CA ASP A 705 25.74 -5.88 2.96
C ASP A 705 24.75 -5.23 1.97
N LEU A 706 23.82 -4.40 2.47
CA LEU A 706 22.89 -3.67 1.61
C LEU A 706 23.60 -2.62 0.76
N LEU A 707 24.61 -1.93 1.32
CA LEU A 707 25.46 -1.01 0.55
C LEU A 707 26.21 -1.74 -0.56
N ARG A 708 26.83 -2.90 -0.28
CA ARG A 708 27.50 -3.73 -1.29
C ARG A 708 26.53 -4.20 -2.37
N SER A 709 25.31 -4.62 -2.00
CA SER A 709 24.25 -4.94 -2.95
C SER A 709 23.91 -3.76 -3.86
N LEU A 710 23.73 -2.55 -3.31
CA LEU A 710 23.43 -1.35 -4.09
C LEU A 710 24.56 -1.01 -5.07
N VAL A 711 25.82 -1.06 -4.61
CA VAL A 711 26.98 -0.81 -5.48
C VAL A 711 27.12 -1.91 -6.54
N ALA A 712 26.92 -3.19 -6.19
CA ALA A 712 26.97 -4.30 -7.15
C ALA A 712 25.87 -4.19 -8.22
N THR A 713 24.67 -3.78 -7.81
CA THR A 713 23.55 -3.53 -8.73
C THR A 713 23.89 -2.42 -9.73
N TYR A 714 24.52 -1.35 -9.24
CA TYR A 714 24.97 -0.24 -10.07
C TYR A 714 26.08 -0.66 -11.05
N VAL A 715 27.12 -1.36 -10.56
CA VAL A 715 28.25 -1.84 -11.35
C VAL A 715 27.83 -2.86 -12.42
N ALA A 716 26.81 -3.67 -12.14
CA ALA A 716 26.25 -4.61 -13.13
C ALA A 716 25.70 -3.92 -14.39
N VAL A 717 25.37 -2.63 -14.31
CA VAL A 717 24.85 -1.83 -15.43
C VAL A 717 25.89 -0.85 -15.97
N PHE A 718 26.70 -0.26 -15.09
CA PHE A 718 27.74 0.72 -15.41
C PHE A 718 29.13 0.15 -15.05
N PRO A 719 29.92 -0.32 -16.03
CA PRO A 719 31.23 -0.93 -15.77
C PRO A 719 32.31 0.04 -15.30
N HIS A 720 32.18 1.35 -15.57
CA HIS A 720 33.16 2.35 -15.19
C HIS A 720 32.57 3.30 -14.16
N VAL A 721 32.98 3.17 -12.90
CA VAL A 721 32.38 3.88 -11.76
C VAL A 721 33.44 4.57 -10.92
N ALA A 722 33.08 5.74 -10.40
CA ALA A 722 33.79 6.42 -9.32
C ALA A 722 32.81 6.78 -8.20
N ALA A 723 33.21 6.57 -6.96
CA ALA A 723 32.41 6.83 -5.77
C ALA A 723 33.01 8.03 -5.02
N PHE A 724 32.20 9.05 -4.78
CA PHE A 724 32.60 10.29 -4.11
C PHE A 724 31.78 10.50 -2.83
N ARG A 725 32.44 10.97 -1.78
CA ARG A 725 31.79 11.39 -0.54
C ARG A 725 31.23 12.80 -0.69
N ALA A 726 29.91 12.93 -0.63
CA ALA A 726 29.23 14.22 -0.77
C ALA A 726 29.27 15.01 0.55
N SER A 727 28.87 14.34 1.62
CA SER A 727 28.84 14.85 2.98
C SER A 727 29.47 13.82 3.93
N GLY A 728 29.39 14.00 5.26
CA GLY A 728 29.84 12.97 6.20
C GLY A 728 29.03 11.67 6.13
N VAL A 729 27.84 11.70 5.52
CA VAL A 729 26.84 10.63 5.62
C VAL A 729 26.31 10.15 4.26
N ASP A 730 26.76 10.74 3.15
CA ASP A 730 26.28 10.45 1.79
C ASP A 730 27.41 10.12 0.82
N LEU A 731 27.08 9.22 -0.11
CA LEU A 731 27.92 8.78 -1.22
C LEU A 731 27.25 9.13 -2.56
N ILE A 732 28.06 9.48 -3.56
CA ILE A 732 27.64 9.72 -4.94
C ILE A 732 28.39 8.76 -5.83
N LEU A 733 27.68 7.91 -6.56
CA LEU A 733 28.25 7.07 -7.61
C LEU A 733 28.10 7.78 -8.95
N VAL A 734 29.21 7.97 -9.67
CA VAL A 734 29.22 8.46 -11.05
C VAL A 734 29.67 7.33 -11.96
N GLY A 735 28.82 6.92 -12.89
CA GLY A 735 28.99 5.72 -13.70
C GLY A 735 28.77 5.98 -15.18
N SER A 736 29.43 5.18 -16.02
CA SER A 736 29.27 5.20 -17.47
C SER A 736 29.52 3.83 -18.09
N THR A 737 29.07 3.64 -19.33
CA THR A 737 29.40 2.50 -20.18
C THR A 737 30.78 2.63 -20.83
N GLU A 738 31.37 3.83 -20.81
CA GLU A 738 32.72 4.10 -21.29
C GLU A 738 33.63 4.56 -20.13
N PRO A 739 34.97 4.46 -20.25
CA PRO A 739 35.87 4.95 -19.22
C PRO A 739 35.63 6.42 -18.87
N LEU A 740 35.56 6.73 -17.57
CA LEU A 740 35.39 8.10 -17.08
C LEU A 740 36.57 8.97 -17.56
N ARG A 741 36.28 9.97 -18.40
CA ARG A 741 37.31 10.72 -19.13
C ARG A 741 38.01 11.80 -18.32
N GLY A 742 37.34 12.36 -17.30
CA GLY A 742 37.70 13.60 -16.60
C GLY A 742 39.20 13.94 -16.58
N ASP A 743 39.54 15.14 -17.06
CA ASP A 743 40.89 15.68 -17.10
C ASP A 743 41.02 16.96 -16.26
N TYR A 744 42.22 17.19 -15.75
CA TYR A 744 42.53 18.32 -14.88
C TYR A 744 42.25 19.68 -15.53
N PRO A 745 42.70 19.97 -16.78
CA PRO A 745 42.42 21.24 -17.44
C PRO A 745 40.93 21.58 -17.52
N THR A 746 40.09 20.63 -17.95
CA THR A 746 38.64 20.82 -18.07
C THR A 746 38.01 21.07 -16.70
N MET A 747 38.36 20.27 -15.69
CA MET A 747 37.85 20.43 -14.33
C MET A 747 38.27 21.78 -13.73
N ALA A 748 39.54 22.17 -13.90
CA ALA A 748 40.05 23.44 -13.39
C ALA A 748 39.37 24.63 -14.05
N ALA A 749 39.20 24.61 -15.37
CA ALA A 749 38.51 25.66 -16.12
C ALA A 749 37.05 25.83 -15.67
N ARG A 750 36.32 24.71 -15.47
CA ARG A 750 34.93 24.77 -14.98
C ARG A 750 34.83 25.21 -13.53
N LEU A 751 35.73 24.77 -12.66
CA LEU A 751 35.77 25.23 -11.26
C LEU A 751 36.08 26.73 -11.15
N ALA A 752 36.86 27.26 -12.11
CA ALA A 752 37.16 28.68 -12.18
C ALA A 752 36.00 29.52 -12.75
N ALA A 753 35.03 28.91 -13.45
CA ALA A 753 33.88 29.62 -13.99
C ALA A 753 33.09 30.31 -12.85
N PRO A 754 32.79 31.62 -12.92
CA PRO A 754 32.24 32.37 -11.78
C PRO A 754 30.98 31.76 -11.16
N ALA A 755 30.04 31.31 -12.00
CA ALA A 755 28.78 30.72 -11.54
C ALA A 755 28.97 29.40 -10.77
N VAL A 756 29.88 28.53 -11.27
CA VAL A 756 30.23 27.25 -10.64
C VAL A 756 31.03 27.49 -9.36
N SER A 757 32.02 28.38 -9.42
CA SER A 757 32.88 28.74 -8.27
C SER A 757 32.08 29.33 -7.10
N ALA A 758 31.11 30.22 -7.39
CA ALA A 758 30.23 30.78 -6.37
C ALA A 758 29.35 29.71 -5.70
N SER A 759 28.92 28.70 -6.47
CA SER A 759 28.13 27.58 -5.96
C SER A 759 28.94 26.69 -5.02
N LEU A 760 30.09 26.19 -5.48
CA LEU A 760 30.89 25.21 -4.77
C LEU A 760 31.64 25.78 -3.56
N ARG A 761 31.96 27.09 -3.55
CA ARG A 761 32.58 27.74 -2.38
C ARG A 761 31.70 27.71 -1.14
N ARG A 762 30.36 27.62 -1.30
CA ARG A 762 29.41 27.48 -0.18
C ARG A 762 29.64 26.22 0.64
N ILE A 763 30.27 25.20 0.04
CA ILE A 763 30.56 23.90 0.66
C ILE A 763 32.07 23.62 0.75
N GLY A 764 32.89 24.67 0.67
CA GLY A 764 34.34 24.58 0.81
C GLY A 764 35.07 23.89 -0.35
N VAL A 765 34.45 23.80 -1.54
CA VAL A 765 35.08 23.24 -2.74
C VAL A 765 35.49 24.37 -3.67
N SER A 766 36.79 24.49 -3.91
CA SER A 766 37.36 25.61 -4.68
C SER A 766 38.35 25.18 -5.76
N ARG A 767 38.97 24.00 -5.59
CA ARG A 767 40.03 23.49 -6.47
C ARG A 767 39.78 22.02 -6.80
N VAL A 768 40.41 21.52 -7.87
CA VAL A 768 40.33 20.11 -8.27
C VAL A 768 40.73 19.17 -7.13
N ARG A 769 41.71 19.58 -6.31
CA ARG A 769 42.13 18.81 -5.11
C ARG A 769 41.00 18.57 -4.11
N ASP A 770 40.10 19.55 -3.95
CA ASP A 770 39.00 19.46 -2.97
C ASP A 770 37.93 18.47 -3.46
N VAL A 771 37.80 18.32 -4.79
CA VAL A 771 36.99 17.29 -5.44
C VAL A 771 37.67 15.91 -5.27
N LEU A 772 38.96 15.80 -5.53
CA LEU A 772 39.71 14.54 -5.41
C LEU A 772 39.82 14.05 -3.96
N ALA A 773 39.86 14.95 -2.97
CA ALA A 773 39.82 14.60 -1.54
C ALA A 773 38.52 13.89 -1.13
N ARG A 774 37.49 13.95 -1.97
CA ARG A 774 36.21 13.28 -1.78
C ARG A 774 36.13 11.93 -2.49
N LEU A 775 37.08 11.60 -3.36
CA LEU A 775 37.10 10.33 -4.06
C LEU A 775 37.37 9.19 -3.07
N VAL A 776 36.43 8.25 -2.97
CA VAL A 776 36.48 7.10 -2.05
C VAL A 776 36.98 5.87 -2.77
N LEU A 777 36.37 5.53 -3.91
CA LEU A 777 36.72 4.39 -4.76
C LEU A 777 36.68 4.80 -6.24
N ASP A 778 37.58 4.26 -7.06
CA ASP A 778 37.54 4.39 -8.51
C ASP A 778 38.19 3.20 -9.22
N GLY A 779 37.85 3.02 -10.50
CA GLY A 779 38.38 1.92 -11.31
C GLY A 779 38.02 0.56 -10.69
N ASP A 780 39.02 -0.32 -10.56
CA ASP A 780 38.83 -1.71 -10.11
C ASP A 780 38.46 -1.84 -8.63
N ASP A 781 38.58 -0.76 -7.84
CA ASP A 781 38.18 -0.76 -6.43
C ASP A 781 36.66 -0.91 -6.26
N VAL A 782 35.85 -0.36 -7.18
CA VAL A 782 34.39 -0.40 -7.08
C VAL A 782 33.85 -1.82 -7.36
N PRO A 783 34.23 -2.52 -8.45
CA PRO A 783 33.88 -3.92 -8.64
C PRO A 783 34.38 -4.83 -7.52
N ARG A 784 35.57 -4.57 -6.96
CA ARG A 784 36.10 -5.34 -5.82
C ARG A 784 35.22 -5.20 -4.58
N PHE A 785 34.76 -4.00 -4.27
CA PHE A 785 33.80 -3.79 -3.17
C PHE A 785 32.47 -4.53 -3.40
N ALA A 786 32.02 -4.55 -4.66
CA ALA A 786 30.78 -5.21 -5.09
C ALA A 786 30.87 -6.75 -5.20
N ASP A 787 32.09 -7.32 -5.19
CA ASP A 787 32.30 -8.73 -5.53
C ASP A 787 31.49 -9.69 -4.64
N GLY A 788 30.88 -10.71 -5.24
CA GLY A 788 30.05 -11.69 -4.53
C GLY A 788 28.75 -11.16 -3.89
N ALA A 789 28.44 -9.87 -3.98
CA ALA A 789 27.21 -9.32 -3.43
C ALA A 789 26.00 -9.67 -4.31
N ARG A 790 24.86 -9.90 -3.67
CA ARG A 790 23.62 -10.21 -4.39
C ARG A 790 22.99 -8.93 -4.95
N LEU A 791 22.49 -8.97 -6.17
CA LEU A 791 21.93 -7.79 -6.85
C LEU A 791 20.54 -7.43 -6.31
N ASN A 792 20.21 -6.15 -6.28
CA ASN A 792 18.86 -5.64 -6.02
C ASN A 792 18.09 -5.58 -7.35
N THR A 793 17.04 -6.38 -7.46
CA THR A 793 16.24 -6.51 -8.69
C THR A 793 14.76 -6.32 -8.37
N GLU A 794 13.93 -6.19 -9.39
CA GLU A 794 12.48 -6.12 -9.18
C GLU A 794 11.89 -7.44 -8.64
N ASP A 795 12.51 -8.59 -8.93
CA ASP A 795 12.11 -9.90 -8.42
C ASP A 795 12.70 -10.24 -7.04
N ASP A 796 13.93 -9.79 -6.76
CA ASP A 796 14.59 -9.84 -5.43
C ASP A 796 14.77 -8.41 -4.88
N PRO A 797 13.68 -7.80 -4.34
CA PRO A 797 13.67 -6.43 -3.83
C PRO A 797 14.33 -6.30 -2.45
N ARG A 798 15.55 -6.86 -2.31
CA ARG A 798 16.24 -6.96 -1.02
C ARG A 798 16.44 -5.63 -0.31
N VAL A 799 16.62 -4.54 -1.04
CA VAL A 799 16.83 -3.23 -0.44
C VAL A 799 15.51 -2.71 0.16
N GLU A 800 14.40 -2.90 -0.53
CA GLU A 800 13.08 -2.45 -0.04
C GLU A 800 12.65 -3.14 1.26
N PHE A 801 12.98 -4.43 1.41
CA PHE A 801 12.68 -5.20 2.63
C PHE A 801 13.81 -5.14 3.66
N GLY A 802 15.06 -4.94 3.23
CA GLY A 802 16.23 -4.88 4.10
C GLY A 802 16.40 -3.52 4.78
N ALA A 803 16.34 -2.44 4.02
CA ALA A 803 16.65 -1.10 4.51
C ALA A 803 15.72 -0.61 5.64
N PRO A 804 14.39 -0.89 5.62
CA PRO A 804 13.52 -0.53 6.75
C PRO A 804 13.89 -1.23 8.06
N ARG A 805 14.42 -2.46 7.99
CA ARG A 805 14.88 -3.21 9.19
C ARG A 805 16.16 -2.64 9.76
N THR A 806 16.92 -1.91 8.95
CA THR A 806 18.17 -1.26 9.35
C THR A 806 18.00 0.23 9.61
N LEU A 807 16.77 0.75 9.56
CA LEU A 807 16.46 2.19 9.66
C LEU A 807 17.08 2.84 10.91
N TYR A 808 17.14 2.08 12.00
CA TYR A 808 17.65 2.54 13.29
C TYR A 808 19.09 2.10 13.58
N VAL A 809 19.80 1.51 12.63
CA VAL A 809 21.20 1.08 12.79
C VAL A 809 22.14 2.22 12.43
N ASP A 810 23.04 2.55 13.35
CA ASP A 810 24.15 3.44 13.05
C ASP A 810 25.20 2.71 12.21
N SER A 811 25.34 3.15 10.97
CA SER A 811 26.06 2.42 9.92
C SER A 811 27.05 3.28 9.14
N VAL A 812 27.18 4.57 9.48
CA VAL A 812 28.07 5.48 8.74
C VAL A 812 29.51 5.02 8.85
N ASP A 813 30.02 4.84 10.06
CA ASP A 813 31.42 4.47 10.30
C ASP A 813 31.75 3.06 9.77
N THR A 814 30.81 2.11 9.93
CA THR A 814 30.99 0.73 9.44
C THR A 814 30.99 0.67 7.92
N ASN A 815 30.15 1.46 7.25
CA ASN A 815 30.15 1.58 5.79
C ASN A 815 31.42 2.28 5.28
N LEU A 816 31.86 3.35 5.95
CA LEU A 816 33.11 4.03 5.60
C LEU A 816 34.32 3.11 5.77
N ALA A 817 34.36 2.31 6.83
CA ALA A 817 35.40 1.30 7.04
C ALA A 817 35.36 0.21 5.95
N ALA A 818 34.18 -0.27 5.58
CA ALA A 818 34.02 -1.25 4.52
C ALA A 818 34.48 -0.72 3.15
N LEU A 819 34.14 0.53 2.82
CA LEU A 819 34.63 1.20 1.61
C LEU A 819 36.15 1.37 1.64
N ALA A 820 36.72 1.82 2.77
CA ALA A 820 38.16 1.97 2.92
C ALA A 820 38.93 0.65 2.73
N GLY A 821 38.37 -0.47 3.20
CA GLY A 821 38.96 -1.80 3.07
C GLY A 821 39.03 -2.35 1.64
N ALA A 822 38.23 -1.82 0.70
CA ALA A 822 38.23 -2.28 -0.70
C ALA A 822 39.28 -1.58 -1.59
N ARG A 823 39.92 -0.53 -1.07
CA ARG A 823 40.89 0.30 -1.78
C ARG A 823 42.24 -0.42 -1.88
N ALA A 824 42.68 -0.79 -3.09
CA ALA A 824 43.92 -1.58 -3.25
C ALA A 824 45.05 -0.86 -4.00
N ALA A 825 44.78 0.12 -4.89
CA ALA A 825 45.81 0.83 -5.65
C ALA A 825 45.28 2.14 -6.28
N ARG A 826 46.13 2.91 -6.98
CA ARG A 826 45.74 4.14 -7.70
C ARG A 826 44.69 3.80 -8.77
N GLY A 827 43.43 4.19 -8.55
CA GLY A 827 42.39 3.94 -9.54
C GLY A 827 42.55 4.76 -10.82
N ALA A 828 41.90 4.27 -11.88
CA ALA A 828 42.10 4.72 -13.24
C ALA A 828 41.70 6.19 -13.47
N LEU A 829 40.70 6.70 -12.73
CA LEU A 829 40.25 8.10 -12.86
C LEU A 829 41.27 9.03 -12.20
N LEU A 830 41.71 8.73 -10.99
CA LEU A 830 42.72 9.52 -10.29
C LEU A 830 44.02 9.59 -11.11
N ALA A 831 44.50 8.44 -11.62
CA ALA A 831 45.70 8.38 -12.44
C ALA A 831 45.60 9.26 -13.70
N ARG A 832 44.45 9.24 -14.37
CA ARG A 832 44.18 10.06 -15.57
C ARG A 832 44.19 11.56 -15.26
N ILE A 833 43.50 11.98 -14.19
CA ILE A 833 43.47 13.38 -13.77
C ILE A 833 44.88 13.86 -13.44
N LEU A 834 45.66 13.07 -12.69
CA LEU A 834 47.06 13.39 -12.36
C LEU A 834 47.95 13.48 -13.60
N ALA A 835 47.78 12.58 -14.58
CA ALA A 835 48.55 12.59 -15.82
C ALA A 835 48.31 13.85 -16.66
N SER A 836 47.08 14.39 -16.63
CA SER A 836 46.72 15.64 -17.31
C SER A 836 47.06 16.92 -16.51
N ALA A 837 47.47 16.80 -15.24
CA ALA A 837 47.78 17.95 -14.41
C ALA A 837 49.19 18.52 -14.69
N PRO A 838 49.39 19.85 -14.61
CA PRO A 838 50.72 20.47 -14.66
C PRO A 838 51.63 19.95 -13.55
N ASP A 839 52.94 19.85 -13.78
CA ASP A 839 53.88 19.17 -12.87
C ASP A 839 53.86 19.69 -11.42
N GLY A 840 53.79 21.01 -11.22
CA GLY A 840 53.69 21.60 -9.89
C GLY A 840 52.40 21.24 -9.15
N VAL A 841 51.28 21.11 -9.88
CA VAL A 841 49.99 20.70 -9.31
C VAL A 841 49.94 19.19 -9.11
N ARG A 842 50.55 18.41 -10.00
CA ARG A 842 50.67 16.96 -9.86
C ARG A 842 51.40 16.61 -8.58
N ALA A 843 52.50 17.30 -8.26
CA ALA A 843 53.22 17.11 -6.99
C ALA A 843 52.38 17.48 -5.75
N GLU A 844 51.60 18.57 -5.81
CA GLU A 844 50.70 18.98 -4.71
C GLU A 844 49.58 17.94 -4.47
N LEU A 845 48.89 17.55 -5.55
CA LEU A 845 47.87 16.49 -5.51
C LEU A 845 48.50 15.17 -5.06
N ALA A 846 49.77 14.95 -5.42
CA ALA A 846 50.46 13.73 -5.10
C ALA A 846 50.87 13.59 -3.64
N ALA A 847 51.30 14.70 -3.02
CA ALA A 847 51.82 14.70 -1.65
C ALA A 847 50.74 14.59 -0.57
N ARG A 848 49.46 14.89 -0.90
CA ARG A 848 48.36 15.02 0.08
C ARG A 848 47.16 14.11 -0.14
N SER A 849 47.19 13.26 -1.17
CA SER A 849 46.20 12.19 -1.28
C SER A 849 46.62 11.05 -0.34
N PRO A 850 45.77 10.60 0.61
CA PRO A 850 46.13 9.57 1.60
C PRO A 850 46.57 8.21 1.03
N GLY A 851 46.58 8.02 -0.29
CA GLY A 851 46.95 6.77 -0.98
C GLY A 851 48.09 6.92 -1.99
N LEU A 852 48.99 7.89 -1.84
CA LEU A 852 50.11 8.10 -2.78
C LEU A 852 51.49 7.68 -2.27
N ARG A 853 51.56 7.12 -1.06
CA ARG A 853 52.67 6.24 -0.68
C ARG A 853 52.27 4.81 -1.01
N GLY A 854 53.07 4.13 -1.80
CA GLY A 854 53.09 2.67 -1.85
C GLY A 854 54.53 2.21 -2.09
N PRO A 855 54.80 0.91 -1.97
CA PRO A 855 54.43 0.09 -0.81
C PRO A 855 55.01 0.62 0.52
#